data_AF-A0A535B7F7-F1
#
_entry.id   AF-A0A535B7F7-F1
#
_cell.length_a   1.000
_cell.length_b   1.000
_cell.length_c   1.000
_cell.angle_alpha   90.00
_cell.angle_beta   90.00
_cell.angle_gamma   90.00
#
_symmetry.space_group_name_H-M   'P 1'
#
loop_
_entity.id
_entity.type
_entity.pdbx_description
1 polymer ?
#
loop_
_entity_poly.entity_id
_entity_poly.type
_entity_poly.pdbx_seq_one_letter_code
_entity_poly.pdbx_strand_id
1 'polypeptide(L)'
;MQLTVGELAHGGAALARVDGRVVFVEGAIPGETVEAEVTHRRKDFWRAQATAVLEPAPTRIDPLCPYFKTGCGGCQLQYLAYPEQLAQKRQVLDRQLQRAYVEFPIDRIDVLGMDDPWRYRLRGEFHVLRRAGAVSLGFYRKHTYQTLPIDACLIHVEAIERALPAFARAAEDPAAARVTALQFTWAPGTSDLLWSPYPPGSADPGFGARAAGWIPELNLNDDSIGIEDAGRHFRVRPEAFVQVNARQRDVLYQRAVALAQLSGRERVVDAYAGIGMLTARLADHATDIIAIEESPYAVRLGELNMQLNGCGNVRYRRGRVEDAAPGLEGDVDVLVLDPPRAGCAEAAIEAMANLRPRHVVYISCDPSTLARDVNRFCAAGRYTLVVSFVHLHTHSEFSLLDGASRVSEMVRLAAETGMPAIALTDHGVLYGAVDLYLQAKAAGINPIIGQEVYVATRSRHQKEGRADRDPYHLILLVKNLEGYRNLIQLSSLAHLEGYYYKPRIDKALLAEHTQGLIALSSCLGGEVASRLLEGDEAGAEQVAREYQRMFGEDYFLEIQDHGMEEQARVNEGLARLSQRTGIPLVATNDSHYTRKDDAEAHDILLCLQTGTVVSDQKRMRFHNDEFYLKTPAEMAERFRAFPEAFANTVRIAERCHLELDTKPLLPRFEVPHGQTAETYLRRLVEQGLKSRYPELGQVVRDRFEMEFGVIEAMGYAPYFLIVSDFIDFARQNGVAVGPGRGSAAGSIISYALGITTLDPIQHGLIFERFLNRERISMPDIDVDFDDRNRDRVIDYVGQKYGQDHVAQIITFGTMKARAVIRDVGRALDVPLREVDHLAKLVPPTLNMTLDKAIQMVPELAQAEKDPVYERLLKNARKLEGLVRHASTHAAGIVITPEPLQHYLPLQASITRGDKNGQEKRAVMTQYEMNAVQKIGLLKMDFLGLRNLSVIEDALQNLAQTRGLKLDLSTIPWDDPATFRLLQAADTNGVFQLESPGLRRLLQDMRPTTFEDITAAIALFRPGPLEGGLVDQYMKCKHGEQEIVYPLPQLEPILKETYGVIVYQEQVMQIASQLAGFTLGEADVLRAAM
;
A
#
# COMPACT_ATOMS: atom_id res chain seq x y z
N MET A 1 -34.45 -46.67 17.29
CA MET A 1 -33.64 -46.07 18.38
C MET A 1 -33.97 -44.59 18.45
N GLN A 2 -34.04 -44.01 19.65
CA GLN A 2 -34.30 -42.58 19.81
C GLN A 2 -32.99 -41.79 19.68
N LEU A 3 -32.98 -40.75 18.86
CA LEU A 3 -31.82 -39.90 18.56
C LEU A 3 -32.23 -38.43 18.60
N THR A 4 -31.46 -37.61 19.29
CA THR A 4 -31.50 -36.15 19.09
C THR A 4 -30.51 -35.81 17.99
N VAL A 5 -30.99 -35.17 16.93
CA VAL A 5 -30.18 -34.82 15.76
C VAL A 5 -29.75 -33.36 15.81
N GLY A 6 -28.49 -33.13 15.47
CA GLY A 6 -27.90 -31.81 15.36
C GLY A 6 -27.82 -31.37 13.90
N GLU A 7 -26.65 -30.84 13.52
CA GLU A 7 -26.39 -30.24 12.21
C GLU A 7 -26.74 -31.09 10.98
N LEU A 8 -27.00 -30.42 9.85
CA LEU A 8 -27.13 -31.07 8.55
C LEU A 8 -25.76 -31.36 7.92
N ALA A 9 -25.64 -32.56 7.35
CA ALA A 9 -24.57 -32.91 6.44
C ALA A 9 -24.88 -32.50 4.99
N HIS A 10 -23.84 -32.39 4.17
CA HIS A 10 -24.02 -32.30 2.72
C HIS A 10 -24.80 -33.54 2.23
N GLY A 11 -25.90 -33.32 1.49
CA GLY A 11 -26.84 -34.36 1.08
C GLY A 11 -28.16 -34.39 1.86
N GLY A 12 -28.28 -33.62 2.95
CA GLY A 12 -29.56 -33.35 3.63
C GLY A 12 -29.93 -34.30 4.76
N ALA A 13 -29.04 -35.20 5.18
CA ALA A 13 -29.22 -35.98 6.41
C ALA A 13 -28.77 -35.17 7.64
N ALA A 14 -29.52 -35.27 8.74
CA ALA A 14 -29.12 -34.69 10.02
C ALA A 14 -28.14 -35.61 10.74
N LEU A 15 -27.21 -35.05 11.51
CA LEU A 15 -26.17 -35.80 12.19
C LEU A 15 -26.54 -36.07 13.65
N ALA A 16 -26.41 -37.32 14.07
CA ALA A 16 -26.41 -37.71 15.47
C ALA A 16 -25.11 -38.46 15.81
N ARG A 17 -24.85 -38.67 17.10
CA ARG A 17 -23.72 -39.49 17.57
C ARG A 17 -24.21 -40.59 18.50
N VAL A 18 -23.76 -41.81 18.24
CA VAL A 18 -24.05 -43.01 19.06
C VAL A 18 -22.75 -43.79 19.24
N ASP A 19 -22.34 -44.03 20.48
CA ASP A 19 -21.12 -44.78 20.82
C ASP A 19 -19.87 -44.31 20.05
N GLY A 20 -19.70 -42.99 19.94
CA GLY A 20 -18.59 -42.37 19.21
C GLY A 20 -18.68 -42.41 17.67
N ARG A 21 -19.72 -43.01 17.10
CA ARG A 21 -19.95 -43.08 15.65
C ARG A 21 -20.89 -41.98 15.19
N VAL A 22 -20.66 -41.46 13.99
CA VAL A 22 -21.56 -40.52 13.34
C VAL A 22 -22.73 -41.29 12.71
N VAL A 23 -23.96 -40.85 12.97
CA VAL A 23 -25.17 -41.42 12.38
C VAL A 23 -25.81 -40.38 11.48
N PHE A 24 -25.91 -40.68 10.19
CA PHE A 24 -26.62 -39.86 9.21
C PHE A 24 -28.08 -40.25 9.22
N VAL A 25 -28.93 -39.38 9.77
CA VAL A 25 -30.37 -39.61 9.94
C VAL A 25 -31.14 -38.87 8.86
N GLU A 26 -31.72 -39.63 7.93
CA GLU A 26 -32.62 -39.09 6.92
C GLU A 26 -34.02 -38.86 7.49
N GLY A 27 -34.73 -37.85 6.97
CA GLY A 27 -36.09 -37.55 7.42
C GLY A 27 -36.18 -36.65 8.65
N ALA A 28 -35.03 -36.30 9.24
CA ALA A 28 -34.93 -35.39 10.38
C ALA A 28 -34.23 -34.08 10.00
N ILE A 29 -34.46 -33.01 10.76
CA ILE A 29 -33.79 -31.72 10.64
C ILE A 29 -33.14 -31.31 11.98
N PRO A 30 -32.19 -30.35 11.99
CA PRO A 30 -31.48 -29.98 13.21
C PRO A 30 -32.41 -29.53 14.34
N GLY A 31 -32.12 -30.01 15.55
CA GLY A 31 -32.89 -29.70 16.76
C GLY A 31 -34.06 -30.64 17.03
N GLU A 32 -34.26 -31.68 16.20
CA GLU A 32 -35.31 -32.69 16.42
C GLU A 32 -34.84 -33.84 17.31
N THR A 33 -35.79 -34.39 18.07
CA THR A 33 -35.66 -35.73 18.65
C THR A 33 -36.53 -36.68 17.84
N VAL A 34 -35.92 -37.74 17.29
CA VAL A 34 -36.58 -38.68 16.37
C VAL A 34 -36.40 -40.13 16.81
N GLU A 35 -37.38 -40.96 16.47
CA GLU A 35 -37.16 -42.41 16.40
C GLU A 35 -36.60 -42.74 15.01
N ALA A 36 -35.47 -43.44 14.98
CA ALA A 36 -34.80 -43.81 13.73
C ALA A 36 -34.45 -45.31 13.67
N GLU A 37 -34.58 -45.88 12.48
CA GLU A 37 -34.15 -47.24 12.14
C GLU A 37 -32.82 -47.21 11.40
N VAL A 38 -31.82 -47.96 11.88
CA VAL A 38 -30.52 -48.03 11.20
C VAL A 38 -30.64 -48.90 9.96
N THR A 39 -30.47 -48.28 8.79
CA THR A 39 -30.57 -48.93 7.48
C THR A 39 -29.24 -49.51 7.02
N HIS A 40 -28.11 -48.93 7.44
CA HIS A 40 -26.77 -49.40 7.06
C HIS A 40 -25.73 -49.13 8.15
N ARG A 41 -24.84 -50.10 8.40
CA ARG A 41 -23.73 -49.96 9.34
C ARG A 41 -22.38 -50.05 8.62
N ARG A 42 -21.52 -49.06 8.84
CA ARG A 42 -20.08 -49.10 8.53
C ARG A 42 -19.27 -48.99 9.82
N LYS A 43 -17.95 -49.20 9.70
CA LYS A 43 -17.01 -49.12 10.83
C LYS A 43 -17.09 -47.78 11.55
N ASP A 44 -17.08 -46.69 10.77
CA ASP A 44 -16.91 -45.32 11.28
C ASP A 44 -18.21 -44.50 11.30
N PHE A 45 -19.24 -44.93 10.57
CA PHE A 45 -20.53 -44.25 10.52
C PHE A 45 -21.71 -45.19 10.25
N TRP A 46 -22.90 -44.79 10.67
CA TRP A 46 -24.17 -45.47 10.36
C TRP A 46 -25.07 -44.56 9.52
N ARG A 47 -25.98 -45.18 8.76
CA ARG A 47 -27.11 -44.49 8.15
C ARG A 47 -28.40 -44.97 8.80
N ALA A 48 -29.30 -44.04 9.06
CA ALA A 48 -30.59 -44.31 9.67
C ALA A 48 -31.69 -43.51 8.97
N GLN A 49 -32.91 -44.03 9.02
CA GLN A 49 -34.11 -43.38 8.54
C GLN A 49 -34.99 -43.02 9.74
N ALA A 50 -35.40 -41.77 9.87
CA ALA A 50 -36.39 -41.37 10.85
C ALA A 50 -37.73 -42.02 10.52
N THR A 51 -38.26 -42.79 11.48
CA THR A 51 -39.57 -43.45 11.42
C THR A 51 -40.66 -42.62 12.09
N ALA A 52 -40.30 -41.83 13.11
CA ALA A 52 -41.19 -40.87 13.76
C ALA A 52 -40.40 -39.66 14.27
N VAL A 53 -41.02 -38.48 14.23
CA VAL A 53 -40.50 -37.25 14.88
C VAL A 53 -41.20 -37.12 16.22
N LEU A 54 -40.44 -37.23 17.31
CA LEU A 54 -40.97 -37.19 18.68
C LEU A 54 -41.08 -35.74 19.17
N GLU A 55 -40.05 -34.94 18.88
CA GLU A 55 -40.00 -33.50 19.18
C GLU A 55 -39.60 -32.76 17.89
N PRO A 56 -40.56 -32.11 17.19
CA PRO A 56 -40.28 -31.41 15.95
C PRO A 56 -39.59 -30.05 16.20
N ALA A 57 -38.68 -29.67 15.31
CA ALA A 57 -38.05 -28.37 15.36
C ALA A 57 -39.00 -27.27 14.84
N PRO A 58 -38.94 -26.02 15.36
CA PRO A 58 -39.83 -24.94 14.95
C PRO A 58 -39.76 -24.58 13.46
N THR A 59 -38.63 -24.87 12.82
CA THR A 59 -38.37 -24.58 11.39
C THR A 59 -38.86 -25.69 10.45
N ARG A 60 -39.43 -26.78 10.99
CA ARG A 60 -39.98 -27.89 10.19
C ARG A 60 -41.20 -27.44 9.40
N ILE A 61 -41.23 -27.78 8.12
CA ILE A 61 -42.42 -27.65 7.27
C ILE A 61 -42.83 -29.00 6.68
N ASP A 62 -44.06 -29.06 6.17
CA ASP A 62 -44.50 -30.20 5.37
C ASP A 62 -43.97 -30.11 3.93
N PRO A 63 -43.30 -31.14 3.41
CA PRO A 63 -42.83 -31.15 2.03
C PRO A 63 -43.96 -30.95 1.02
N LEU A 64 -43.82 -29.95 0.15
CA LEU A 64 -44.81 -29.67 -0.90
C LEU A 64 -44.84 -30.76 -1.99
N CYS A 65 -43.73 -31.46 -2.22
CA CYS A 65 -43.69 -32.51 -3.22
C CYS A 65 -44.33 -33.81 -2.70
N PRO A 66 -45.33 -34.38 -3.40
CA PRO A 66 -46.00 -35.60 -2.96
C PRO A 66 -45.08 -36.83 -2.96
N TYR A 67 -43.99 -36.79 -3.74
CA TYR A 67 -43.04 -37.89 -3.86
C TYR A 67 -41.87 -37.82 -2.85
N PHE A 68 -41.70 -36.70 -2.15
CA PHE A 68 -40.55 -36.54 -1.26
C PHE A 68 -40.62 -37.46 -0.05
N LYS A 69 -41.79 -37.52 0.63
CA LYS A 69 -42.04 -38.43 1.76
C LYS A 69 -42.02 -39.90 1.35
N THR A 70 -42.34 -40.20 0.09
CA THR A 70 -42.29 -41.56 -0.43
C THR A 70 -40.87 -42.00 -0.81
N GLY A 71 -39.84 -41.18 -0.54
CA GLY A 71 -38.44 -41.56 -0.69
C GLY A 71 -37.82 -41.21 -2.04
N CYS A 72 -38.39 -40.26 -2.81
CA CYS A 72 -37.81 -39.78 -4.06
C CYS A 72 -36.37 -39.27 -3.86
N GLY A 73 -35.43 -39.71 -4.70
CA GLY A 73 -34.04 -39.28 -4.68
C GLY A 73 -33.76 -37.88 -5.25
N GLY A 74 -34.76 -37.20 -5.81
CA GLY A 74 -34.57 -35.96 -6.57
C GLY A 74 -34.33 -34.69 -5.72
N CYS A 75 -34.82 -34.65 -4.49
CA CYS A 75 -34.76 -33.47 -3.60
C CYS A 75 -34.20 -33.85 -2.22
N GLN A 76 -33.57 -32.91 -1.52
CA GLN A 76 -32.87 -33.18 -0.24
C GLN A 76 -33.48 -32.49 0.98
N LEU A 77 -33.94 -31.24 0.86
CA LEU A 77 -34.20 -30.35 2.02
C LEU A 77 -35.67 -29.89 2.18
N GLN A 78 -36.65 -30.64 1.65
CA GLN A 78 -38.05 -30.15 1.66
C GLN A 78 -38.74 -30.15 3.04
N TYR A 79 -38.09 -30.66 4.08
CA TYR A 79 -38.56 -30.47 5.46
C TYR A 79 -38.24 -29.08 6.02
N LEU A 80 -37.51 -28.25 5.27
CA LEU A 80 -37.18 -26.87 5.62
C LEU A 80 -37.78 -25.89 4.61
N ALA A 81 -38.27 -24.74 5.10
CA ALA A 81 -38.63 -23.62 4.23
C ALA A 81 -37.41 -23.10 3.46
N TYR A 82 -37.61 -22.54 2.27
CA TYR A 82 -36.50 -22.15 1.38
C TYR A 82 -35.51 -21.16 2.05
N PRO A 83 -36.00 -20.16 2.81
CA PRO A 83 -35.32 -19.47 3.90
C PRO A 83 -34.13 -20.18 4.53
N GLU A 84 -34.56 -21.20 5.25
CA GLU A 84 -33.75 -22.03 6.11
C GLU A 84 -32.88 -23.00 5.30
N GLN A 85 -33.32 -23.43 4.10
CA GLN A 85 -32.47 -24.21 3.21
C GLN A 85 -31.20 -23.43 2.82
N LEU A 86 -31.32 -22.13 2.54
CA LEU A 86 -30.18 -21.26 2.22
C LEU A 86 -29.27 -21.09 3.45
N ALA A 87 -29.85 -20.82 4.62
CA ALA A 87 -29.10 -20.70 5.87
C ALA A 87 -28.33 -21.99 6.20
N GLN A 88 -28.97 -23.15 6.06
CA GLN A 88 -28.32 -24.44 6.30
C GLN A 88 -27.22 -24.75 5.29
N LYS A 89 -27.41 -24.40 4.00
CA LYS A 89 -26.34 -24.53 2.99
C LYS A 89 -25.12 -23.68 3.33
N ARG A 90 -25.33 -22.45 3.81
CA ARG A 90 -24.25 -21.58 4.32
C ARG A 90 -23.44 -22.26 5.41
N GLN A 91 -24.12 -22.79 6.42
CA GLN A 91 -23.48 -23.47 7.54
C GLN A 91 -22.79 -24.76 7.11
N VAL A 92 -23.35 -25.51 6.16
CA VAL A 92 -22.70 -26.71 5.60
C VAL A 92 -21.36 -26.34 4.97
N LEU A 93 -21.30 -25.26 4.18
CA LEU A 93 -20.05 -24.80 3.56
C LEU A 93 -19.04 -24.34 4.61
N ASP A 94 -19.43 -23.47 5.53
CA ASP A 94 -18.58 -23.01 6.64
C ASP A 94 -17.94 -24.19 7.39
N ARG A 95 -18.74 -25.19 7.78
CA ARG A 95 -18.23 -26.39 8.46
C ARG A 95 -17.27 -27.21 7.60
N GLN A 96 -17.50 -27.31 6.28
CA GLN A 96 -16.55 -28.02 5.41
C GLN A 96 -15.22 -27.29 5.32
N LEU A 97 -15.24 -25.96 5.22
CA LEU A 97 -14.03 -25.13 5.24
C LEU A 97 -13.27 -25.31 6.56
N GLN A 98 -13.95 -25.20 7.71
CA GLN A 98 -13.36 -25.45 9.03
C GLN A 98 -12.75 -26.84 9.16
N ARG A 99 -13.44 -27.89 8.69
CA ARG A 99 -12.92 -29.28 8.70
C ARG A 99 -11.68 -29.47 7.85
N ALA A 100 -11.52 -28.65 6.81
CA ALA A 100 -10.33 -28.64 5.97
C ALA A 100 -9.24 -27.68 6.49
N TYR A 101 -9.39 -27.13 7.71
CA TYR A 101 -8.48 -26.16 8.30
C TYR A 101 -8.37 -24.86 7.49
N VAL A 102 -9.46 -24.47 6.81
CA VAL A 102 -9.58 -23.22 6.08
C VAL A 102 -10.39 -22.24 6.94
N GLU A 103 -9.73 -21.24 7.53
CA GLU A 103 -10.38 -20.20 8.31
C GLU A 103 -11.04 -19.17 7.38
N PHE A 104 -12.37 -19.24 7.24
CA PHE A 104 -13.15 -18.29 6.45
C PHE A 104 -14.41 -17.86 7.21
N PRO A 105 -14.65 -16.55 7.43
CA PRO A 105 -15.79 -16.10 8.20
C PRO A 105 -17.12 -16.45 7.50
N ILE A 106 -18.03 -17.09 8.23
CA ILE A 106 -19.33 -17.51 7.68
C ILE A 106 -20.13 -16.34 7.12
N ASP A 107 -20.03 -15.16 7.74
CA ASP A 107 -20.65 -13.89 7.35
C ASP A 107 -20.20 -13.40 5.96
N ARG A 108 -19.01 -13.83 5.50
CA ARG A 108 -18.48 -13.56 4.14
C ARG A 108 -18.93 -14.58 3.09
N ILE A 109 -19.62 -15.65 3.49
CA ILE A 109 -20.23 -16.60 2.55
C ILE A 109 -21.54 -16.01 2.03
N ASP A 110 -21.49 -15.41 0.85
CA ASP A 110 -22.68 -14.96 0.13
C ASP A 110 -23.50 -16.17 -0.35
N VAL A 111 -24.80 -16.17 -0.03
CA VAL A 111 -25.73 -17.21 -0.48
C VAL A 111 -26.80 -16.59 -1.36
N LEU A 112 -26.70 -16.87 -2.65
CA LEU A 112 -27.66 -16.39 -3.64
C LEU A 112 -28.79 -17.41 -3.80
N GLY A 113 -29.99 -17.00 -3.39
CA GLY A 113 -31.22 -17.76 -3.56
C GLY A 113 -31.81 -17.64 -4.96
N MET A 114 -33.00 -18.22 -5.11
CA MET A 114 -33.85 -18.08 -6.29
C MET A 114 -35.15 -17.44 -5.80
N ASP A 115 -35.73 -16.54 -6.58
CA ASP A 115 -37.03 -15.96 -6.23
C ASP A 115 -38.13 -17.04 -6.20
N ASP A 116 -38.04 -17.99 -7.13
CA ASP A 116 -38.89 -19.19 -7.18
C ASP A 116 -38.01 -20.45 -7.22
N PRO A 117 -38.00 -21.30 -6.17
CA PRO A 117 -37.21 -22.51 -6.10
C PRO A 117 -37.82 -23.70 -6.87
N TRP A 118 -38.85 -23.47 -7.69
CA TRP A 118 -39.50 -24.45 -8.53
C TRP A 118 -39.18 -24.24 -10.02
N ARG A 119 -39.52 -25.24 -10.85
CA ARG A 119 -39.44 -25.16 -12.32
C ARG A 119 -38.08 -24.75 -12.90
N TYR A 120 -36.99 -24.90 -12.16
CA TYR A 120 -35.67 -24.44 -12.60
C TYR A 120 -34.87 -25.50 -13.35
N ARG A 121 -35.20 -26.78 -13.17
CA ARG A 121 -34.41 -27.92 -13.63
C ARG A 121 -34.74 -28.24 -15.09
N LEU A 122 -33.84 -27.83 -15.97
CA LEU A 122 -33.97 -27.95 -17.43
C LEU A 122 -33.58 -29.34 -17.94
N ARG A 123 -32.97 -30.18 -17.09
CA ARG A 123 -32.40 -31.47 -17.45
C ARG A 123 -32.63 -32.54 -16.39
N GLY A 124 -33.02 -33.74 -16.81
CA GLY A 124 -33.24 -34.89 -15.95
C GLY A 124 -33.01 -36.22 -16.65
N GLU A 125 -32.64 -37.24 -15.88
CA GLU A 125 -32.62 -38.64 -16.31
C GLU A 125 -33.72 -39.39 -15.56
N PHE A 126 -34.54 -40.13 -16.29
CA PHE A 126 -35.68 -40.86 -15.76
C PHE A 126 -35.59 -42.33 -16.14
N HIS A 127 -35.64 -43.20 -15.13
CA HIS A 127 -35.54 -44.64 -15.30
C HIS A 127 -36.89 -45.24 -15.68
N VAL A 128 -36.85 -46.22 -16.57
CA VAL A 128 -38.03 -46.92 -17.06
C VAL A 128 -38.44 -48.02 -16.07
N LEU A 129 -39.69 -47.96 -15.60
CA LEU A 129 -40.32 -49.00 -14.80
C LEU A 129 -41.39 -49.70 -15.65
N ARG A 130 -41.30 -51.02 -15.78
CA ARG A 130 -42.29 -51.84 -16.49
C ARG A 130 -43.02 -52.73 -15.49
N ARG A 131 -44.36 -52.62 -15.41
CA ARG A 131 -45.18 -53.44 -14.49
C ARG A 131 -46.50 -53.84 -15.17
N ALA A 132 -46.72 -55.15 -15.32
CA ALA A 132 -47.94 -55.73 -15.89
C ALA A 132 -48.36 -55.12 -17.25
N GLY A 133 -47.39 -54.81 -18.12
CA GLY A 133 -47.62 -54.23 -19.44
C GLY A 133 -47.67 -52.69 -19.48
N ALA A 134 -47.84 -52.02 -18.35
CA ALA A 134 -47.75 -50.56 -18.25
C ALA A 134 -46.30 -50.10 -18.04
N VAL A 135 -45.94 -48.99 -18.66
CA VAL A 135 -44.62 -48.37 -18.53
C VAL A 135 -44.75 -47.00 -17.87
N SER A 136 -43.87 -46.71 -16.92
CA SER A 136 -43.75 -45.39 -16.29
C SER A 136 -42.30 -44.96 -16.18
N LEU A 137 -42.09 -43.65 -16.08
CA LEU A 137 -40.77 -43.04 -15.90
C LEU A 137 -40.65 -42.50 -14.48
N GLY A 138 -39.44 -42.51 -13.93
CA GLY A 138 -39.24 -42.02 -12.57
C GLY A 138 -37.81 -42.00 -12.09
N PHE A 139 -37.62 -41.54 -10.85
CA PHE A 139 -36.31 -41.52 -10.20
C PHE A 139 -36.09 -42.78 -9.37
N TYR A 140 -34.84 -43.11 -9.10
CA TYR A 140 -34.56 -44.06 -8.03
C TYR A 140 -34.98 -43.50 -6.67
N ARG A 141 -35.49 -44.36 -5.80
CA ARG A 141 -35.64 -44.05 -4.38
C ARG A 141 -34.25 -43.82 -3.78
N LYS A 142 -34.15 -42.91 -2.80
CA LYS A 142 -32.89 -42.55 -2.13
C LYS A 142 -32.10 -43.80 -1.75
N HIS A 143 -30.83 -43.85 -2.18
CA HIS A 143 -29.87 -44.92 -1.90
C HIS A 143 -30.29 -46.33 -2.33
N THR A 144 -31.23 -46.46 -3.27
CA THR A 144 -31.61 -47.75 -3.88
C THR A 144 -31.53 -47.67 -5.40
N TYR A 145 -31.69 -48.81 -6.07
CA TYR A 145 -31.94 -48.88 -7.52
C TYR A 145 -33.42 -49.14 -7.83
N GLN A 146 -34.31 -48.90 -6.88
CA GLN A 146 -35.74 -49.10 -7.07
C GLN A 146 -36.37 -47.84 -7.65
N THR A 147 -36.92 -47.94 -8.87
CA THR A 147 -37.61 -46.83 -9.52
C THR A 147 -38.92 -46.50 -8.81
N LEU A 148 -39.09 -45.23 -8.44
CA LEU A 148 -40.33 -44.62 -8.00
C LEU A 148 -40.95 -43.91 -9.21
N PRO A 149 -42.13 -44.32 -9.71
CA PRO A 149 -42.79 -43.62 -10.82
C PRO A 149 -43.11 -42.18 -10.43
N ILE A 150 -42.87 -41.24 -11.34
CA ILE A 150 -43.09 -39.80 -11.15
C ILE A 150 -43.88 -39.27 -12.34
N ASP A 151 -45.09 -38.78 -12.08
CA ASP A 151 -45.96 -38.23 -13.13
C ASP A 151 -45.80 -36.70 -13.25
N ALA A 152 -45.25 -36.05 -12.22
CA ALA A 152 -44.93 -34.62 -12.19
C ALA A 152 -43.79 -34.35 -11.19
N CYS A 153 -42.86 -33.45 -11.51
CA CYS A 153 -41.74 -33.08 -10.66
C CYS A 153 -41.64 -31.55 -10.54
N LEU A 154 -42.02 -31.02 -9.38
CA LEU A 154 -42.11 -29.57 -9.12
C LEU A 154 -40.85 -28.76 -9.48
N ILE A 155 -39.67 -29.38 -9.48
CA ILE A 155 -38.41 -28.71 -9.85
C ILE A 155 -38.13 -28.72 -11.35
N HIS A 156 -38.72 -29.63 -12.13
CA HIS A 156 -38.51 -29.69 -13.58
C HIS A 156 -39.38 -28.68 -14.31
N VAL A 157 -38.88 -28.20 -15.45
CA VAL A 157 -39.66 -27.37 -16.38
C VAL A 157 -40.84 -28.14 -16.95
N GLU A 158 -41.90 -27.42 -17.32
CA GLU A 158 -43.15 -28.02 -17.84
C GLU A 158 -42.91 -28.90 -19.08
N ALA A 159 -41.99 -28.51 -19.96
CA ALA A 159 -41.67 -29.29 -21.16
C ALA A 159 -41.25 -30.73 -20.83
N ILE A 160 -40.44 -30.91 -19.78
CA ILE A 160 -40.02 -32.25 -19.34
C ILE A 160 -41.20 -33.00 -18.72
N GLU A 161 -42.00 -32.35 -17.86
CA GLU A 161 -43.16 -33.01 -17.26
C GLU A 161 -44.15 -33.52 -18.30
N ARG A 162 -44.41 -32.75 -19.36
CA ARG A 162 -45.28 -33.16 -20.47
C ARG A 162 -44.67 -34.31 -21.27
N ALA A 163 -43.35 -34.34 -21.41
CA ALA A 163 -42.65 -35.42 -22.10
C ALA A 163 -42.70 -36.76 -21.36
N LEU A 164 -42.72 -36.77 -20.02
CA LEU A 164 -42.71 -38.01 -19.24
C LEU A 164 -43.81 -39.02 -19.64
N PRO A 165 -45.11 -38.69 -19.63
CA PRO A 165 -46.15 -39.63 -20.02
C PRO A 165 -46.10 -40.01 -21.51
N ALA A 166 -45.71 -39.10 -22.39
CA ALA A 166 -45.60 -39.36 -23.82
C ALA A 166 -44.51 -40.40 -24.13
N PHE A 167 -43.34 -40.24 -23.50
CA PHE A 167 -42.24 -41.16 -23.66
C PHE A 167 -42.44 -42.48 -22.90
N ALA A 168 -43.13 -42.47 -21.76
CA ALA A 168 -43.56 -43.69 -21.08
C ALA A 168 -44.43 -44.55 -22.02
N ARG A 169 -45.41 -43.92 -22.68
CA ARG A 169 -46.28 -44.58 -23.66
C ARG A 169 -45.52 -45.07 -24.90
N ALA A 170 -44.57 -44.28 -25.41
CA ALA A 170 -43.70 -44.72 -26.51
C ALA A 170 -42.88 -45.97 -26.14
N ALA A 171 -42.53 -46.13 -24.86
CA ALA A 171 -41.76 -47.24 -24.32
C ALA A 171 -42.58 -48.50 -23.99
N GLU A 172 -43.91 -48.46 -24.14
CA GLU A 172 -44.78 -49.65 -24.11
C GLU A 172 -44.60 -50.53 -25.36
N ASP A 173 -44.10 -49.96 -26.45
CA ASP A 173 -43.79 -50.69 -27.68
C ASP A 173 -42.70 -51.75 -27.42
N PRO A 174 -42.89 -53.03 -27.82
CA PRO A 174 -41.87 -54.06 -27.70
C PRO A 174 -40.51 -53.69 -28.33
N ALA A 175 -40.49 -52.87 -29.38
CA ALA A 175 -39.26 -52.37 -30.00
C ALA A 175 -38.41 -51.53 -29.03
N ALA A 176 -39.01 -50.92 -28.02
CA ALA A 176 -38.35 -50.11 -27.00
C ALA A 176 -37.95 -50.90 -25.74
N ALA A 177 -38.04 -52.24 -25.74
CA ALA A 177 -37.76 -53.07 -24.56
C ALA A 177 -36.34 -52.88 -23.99
N ARG A 178 -35.38 -52.46 -24.82
CA ARG A 178 -33.99 -52.21 -24.42
C ARG A 178 -33.78 -50.83 -23.76
N VAL A 179 -34.76 -49.93 -23.82
CA VAL A 179 -34.67 -48.62 -23.18
C VAL A 179 -34.89 -48.79 -21.68
N THR A 180 -33.89 -48.39 -20.90
CA THR A 180 -33.85 -48.51 -19.43
C THR A 180 -33.87 -47.16 -18.72
N ALA A 181 -33.46 -46.09 -19.39
CA ALA A 181 -33.67 -44.72 -18.94
C ALA A 181 -33.78 -43.77 -20.14
N LEU A 182 -34.28 -42.57 -19.89
CA LEU A 182 -34.37 -41.47 -20.85
C LEU A 182 -33.81 -40.21 -20.21
N GLN A 183 -32.91 -39.55 -20.94
CA GLN A 183 -32.42 -38.22 -20.58
C GLN A 183 -33.16 -37.17 -21.39
N PHE A 184 -33.51 -36.06 -20.74
CA PHE A 184 -34.13 -34.91 -21.37
C PHE A 184 -33.35 -33.64 -21.05
N THR A 185 -33.16 -32.76 -22.03
CA THR A 185 -32.63 -31.40 -21.86
C THR A 185 -33.49 -30.44 -22.67
N TRP A 186 -34.10 -29.46 -22.01
CA TRP A 186 -34.91 -28.44 -22.66
C TRP A 186 -34.10 -27.17 -22.93
N ALA A 187 -34.29 -26.55 -24.09
CA ALA A 187 -33.69 -25.26 -24.44
C ALA A 187 -34.57 -24.10 -23.93
N PRO A 188 -34.07 -23.28 -22.97
CA PRO A 188 -34.83 -22.17 -22.40
C PRO A 188 -35.36 -21.20 -23.45
N GLY A 189 -36.65 -20.84 -23.34
CA GLY A 189 -37.30 -19.89 -24.25
C GLY A 189 -37.79 -20.48 -25.57
N THR A 190 -37.63 -21.80 -25.78
CA THR A 190 -38.02 -22.48 -27.03
C THR A 190 -38.95 -23.67 -26.75
N SER A 191 -39.47 -24.30 -27.79
CA SER A 191 -40.15 -25.60 -27.70
C SER A 191 -39.20 -26.80 -27.87
N ASP A 192 -37.89 -26.58 -28.03
CA ASP A 192 -36.92 -27.63 -28.32
C ASP A 192 -36.63 -28.47 -27.06
N LEU A 193 -36.87 -29.78 -27.18
CA LEU A 193 -36.55 -30.77 -26.16
C LEU A 193 -35.61 -31.82 -26.75
N LEU A 194 -34.38 -31.83 -26.27
CA LEU A 194 -33.41 -32.87 -26.57
C LEU A 194 -33.68 -34.09 -25.71
N TRP A 195 -33.77 -35.27 -26.31
CA TRP A 195 -33.95 -36.54 -25.62
C TRP A 195 -32.90 -37.56 -26.03
N SER A 196 -32.58 -38.52 -25.15
CA SER A 196 -31.66 -39.61 -25.47
C SER A 196 -31.96 -40.87 -24.66
N PRO A 197 -31.99 -42.06 -25.29
CA PRO A 197 -32.26 -43.31 -24.59
C PRO A 197 -30.99 -43.92 -24.00
N TYR A 198 -31.14 -44.61 -22.87
CA TYR A 198 -30.08 -45.40 -22.25
C TYR A 198 -30.41 -46.90 -22.26
N PRO A 199 -29.48 -47.78 -22.70
CA PRO A 199 -28.19 -47.45 -23.30
C PRO A 199 -28.32 -46.71 -24.65
N PRO A 200 -27.31 -45.93 -25.09
CA PRO A 200 -27.35 -45.29 -26.40
C PRO A 200 -27.65 -46.29 -27.53
N GLY A 201 -28.51 -45.91 -28.47
CA GLY A 201 -28.98 -46.79 -29.56
C GLY A 201 -29.99 -47.87 -29.14
N SER A 202 -30.54 -47.80 -27.93
CA SER A 202 -31.59 -48.73 -27.46
C SER A 202 -33.00 -48.40 -27.97
N ALA A 203 -33.23 -47.20 -28.50
CA ALA A 203 -34.48 -46.81 -29.14
C ALA A 203 -34.41 -47.02 -30.66
N ASP A 204 -35.51 -47.45 -31.27
CA ASP A 204 -35.65 -47.52 -32.73
C ASP A 204 -35.87 -46.12 -33.34
N PRO A 205 -35.61 -45.93 -34.66
CA PRO A 205 -35.76 -44.62 -35.31
C PRO A 205 -37.16 -44.00 -35.21
N GLY A 206 -38.21 -44.80 -34.99
CA GLY A 206 -39.58 -44.31 -34.83
C GLY A 206 -39.94 -43.90 -33.40
N PHE A 207 -39.07 -44.14 -32.42
CA PHE A 207 -39.39 -43.96 -31.00
C PHE A 207 -39.76 -42.51 -30.65
N GLY A 208 -38.94 -41.54 -31.06
CA GLY A 208 -39.23 -40.12 -30.85
C GLY A 208 -40.48 -39.65 -31.60
N ALA A 209 -40.70 -40.15 -32.82
CA ALA A 209 -41.88 -39.82 -33.61
C ALA A 209 -43.18 -40.33 -32.98
N ARG A 210 -43.15 -41.50 -32.33
CA ARG A 210 -44.28 -41.98 -31.51
C ARG A 210 -44.55 -40.98 -30.38
N ALA A 211 -43.53 -40.63 -29.59
CA ALA A 211 -43.67 -39.67 -28.50
C ALA A 211 -44.24 -38.32 -28.95
N ALA A 212 -43.77 -37.79 -30.08
CA ALA A 212 -44.21 -36.51 -30.65
C ALA A 212 -45.72 -36.46 -30.92
N GLY A 213 -46.34 -37.60 -31.25
CA GLY A 213 -47.79 -37.68 -31.50
C GLY A 213 -48.67 -37.31 -30.30
N TRP A 214 -48.13 -37.32 -29.07
CA TRP A 214 -48.86 -36.96 -27.86
C TRP A 214 -48.49 -35.58 -27.28
N ILE A 215 -47.42 -34.96 -27.79
CA ILE A 215 -46.91 -33.66 -27.35
C ILE A 215 -46.49 -32.82 -28.57
N PRO A 216 -47.43 -32.49 -29.48
CA PRO A 216 -47.14 -31.81 -30.72
C PRO A 216 -46.60 -30.37 -30.53
N GLU A 217 -46.73 -29.80 -29.33
CA GLU A 217 -46.19 -28.49 -28.99
C GLU A 217 -44.68 -28.48 -28.71
N LEU A 218 -44.06 -29.65 -28.52
CA LEU A 218 -42.63 -29.79 -28.27
C LEU A 218 -41.90 -30.26 -29.53
N ASN A 219 -40.78 -29.62 -29.85
CA ASN A 219 -39.90 -30.05 -30.91
C ASN A 219 -38.89 -31.07 -30.35
N LEU A 220 -39.16 -32.35 -30.56
CA LEU A 220 -38.34 -33.44 -30.04
C LEU A 220 -37.10 -33.66 -30.92
N ASN A 221 -35.92 -33.46 -30.34
CA ASN A 221 -34.63 -33.65 -30.99
C ASN A 221 -33.87 -34.79 -30.30
N ASP A 222 -33.19 -35.66 -31.05
CA ASP A 222 -32.38 -36.76 -30.52
C ASP A 222 -30.87 -36.63 -30.82
N ASP A 223 -30.50 -35.67 -31.68
CA ASP A 223 -29.11 -35.37 -32.00
C ASP A 223 -28.58 -34.12 -31.29
N SER A 224 -29.22 -32.96 -31.46
CA SER A 224 -28.73 -31.71 -30.89
C SER A 224 -29.80 -30.61 -30.81
N ILE A 225 -29.61 -29.64 -29.92
CA ILE A 225 -30.43 -28.42 -29.79
C ILE A 225 -29.54 -27.18 -29.73
N GLY A 226 -30.12 -26.02 -30.05
CA GLY A 226 -29.53 -24.71 -29.79
C GLY A 226 -29.96 -24.19 -28.42
N ILE A 227 -29.02 -23.62 -27.66
CA ILE A 227 -29.31 -22.92 -26.40
C ILE A 227 -28.73 -21.51 -26.49
N GLU A 228 -29.56 -20.51 -26.25
CA GLU A 228 -29.11 -19.14 -26.03
C GLU A 228 -28.69 -18.95 -24.56
N ASP A 229 -27.54 -18.30 -24.36
CA ASP A 229 -27.01 -17.96 -23.05
C ASP A 229 -26.22 -16.65 -23.14
N ALA A 230 -26.63 -15.62 -22.38
CA ALA A 230 -26.00 -14.29 -22.37
C ALA A 230 -25.72 -13.70 -23.77
N GLY A 231 -26.69 -13.81 -24.69
CA GLY A 231 -26.57 -13.29 -26.06
C GLY A 231 -25.69 -14.12 -26.99
N ARG A 232 -25.25 -15.31 -26.55
CA ARG A 232 -24.45 -16.27 -27.32
C ARG A 232 -25.26 -17.53 -27.62
N HIS A 233 -24.94 -18.18 -28.74
CA HIS A 233 -25.65 -19.37 -29.22
C HIS A 233 -24.76 -20.61 -29.11
N PHE A 234 -25.21 -21.61 -28.36
CA PHE A 234 -24.47 -22.84 -28.12
C PHE A 234 -25.21 -24.04 -28.70
N ARG A 235 -24.49 -24.90 -29.41
CA ARG A 235 -24.97 -26.22 -29.81
C ARG A 235 -24.73 -27.19 -28.66
N VAL A 236 -25.76 -27.96 -28.31
CA VAL A 236 -25.75 -28.94 -27.21
C VAL A 236 -26.25 -30.29 -27.73
N ARG A 237 -25.60 -31.39 -27.36
CA ARG A 237 -26.05 -32.77 -27.62
C ARG A 237 -26.16 -33.56 -26.32
N PRO A 238 -26.77 -34.75 -26.31
CA PRO A 238 -27.14 -35.43 -25.07
C PRO A 238 -25.96 -35.69 -24.14
N GLU A 239 -24.77 -35.91 -24.67
CA GLU A 239 -23.56 -36.21 -23.90
C GLU A 239 -22.93 -34.97 -23.25
N ALA A 240 -23.26 -33.76 -23.71
CA ALA A 240 -22.71 -32.52 -23.17
C ALA A 240 -23.32 -32.21 -21.80
N PHE A 241 -22.48 -31.93 -20.80
CA PHE A 241 -22.96 -31.38 -19.53
C PHE A 241 -23.33 -29.90 -19.70
N VAL A 242 -24.49 -29.52 -19.17
CA VAL A 242 -24.93 -28.12 -19.07
C VAL A 242 -25.54 -27.94 -17.69
N GLN A 243 -25.23 -26.82 -17.05
CA GLN A 243 -25.80 -26.47 -15.75
C GLN A 243 -27.33 -26.56 -15.80
N VAL A 244 -27.90 -27.30 -14.85
CA VAL A 244 -29.31 -27.70 -14.87
C VAL A 244 -30.28 -26.55 -14.57
N ASN A 245 -29.77 -25.37 -14.20
CA ASN A 245 -30.54 -24.18 -13.86
C ASN A 245 -30.00 -22.98 -14.65
N ALA A 246 -30.73 -22.53 -15.67
CA ALA A 246 -30.26 -21.45 -16.53
C ALA A 246 -30.07 -20.12 -15.78
N ARG A 247 -30.97 -19.80 -14.84
CA ARG A 247 -30.91 -18.55 -14.07
C ARG A 247 -29.68 -18.54 -13.17
N GLN A 248 -29.45 -19.63 -12.43
CA GLN A 248 -28.29 -19.74 -11.56
C GLN A 248 -26.97 -19.93 -12.33
N ARG A 249 -27.00 -20.57 -13.52
CA ARG A 249 -25.85 -20.61 -14.43
C ARG A 249 -25.40 -19.20 -14.81
N ASP A 250 -26.35 -18.35 -15.19
CA ASP A 250 -26.03 -16.99 -15.60
C ASP A 250 -25.39 -16.19 -14.46
N VAL A 251 -25.98 -16.26 -13.26
CA VAL A 251 -25.42 -15.65 -12.04
C VAL A 251 -24.02 -16.20 -11.73
N LEU A 252 -23.85 -17.52 -11.77
CA LEU A 252 -22.57 -18.19 -11.50
C LEU A 252 -21.49 -17.72 -12.47
N TYR A 253 -21.77 -17.74 -13.78
CA TYR A 253 -20.79 -17.38 -14.79
C TYR A 253 -20.48 -15.89 -14.80
N GLN A 254 -21.46 -15.01 -14.57
CA GLN A 254 -21.20 -13.58 -14.38
C GLN A 254 -20.27 -13.33 -13.18
N ARG A 255 -20.49 -14.03 -12.07
CA ARG A 255 -19.61 -13.95 -10.89
C ARG A 255 -18.21 -14.49 -11.17
N ALA A 256 -18.11 -15.61 -11.89
CA ALA A 256 -16.81 -16.17 -12.27
C ALA A 256 -16.00 -15.20 -13.15
N VAL A 257 -16.64 -14.57 -14.14
CA VAL A 257 -16.02 -13.55 -14.99
C VAL A 257 -15.59 -12.32 -14.18
N ALA A 258 -16.45 -11.83 -13.28
CA ALA A 258 -16.11 -10.70 -12.41
C ALA A 258 -14.94 -11.00 -11.47
N LEU A 259 -14.91 -12.19 -10.88
CA LEU A 259 -13.83 -12.65 -9.99
C LEU A 259 -12.52 -12.93 -10.73
N ALA A 260 -12.57 -13.17 -12.04
CA ALA A 260 -11.38 -13.32 -12.86
C ALA A 260 -10.62 -11.99 -13.06
N GLN A 261 -11.26 -10.84 -12.81
CA GLN A 261 -10.65 -9.49 -12.85
C GLN A 261 -9.88 -9.19 -14.15
N LEU A 262 -10.43 -9.61 -15.28
CA LEU A 262 -9.77 -9.48 -16.59
C LEU A 262 -9.84 -8.03 -17.11
N SER A 263 -8.74 -7.53 -17.66
CA SER A 263 -8.58 -6.19 -18.24
C SER A 263 -8.41 -6.18 -19.76
N GLY A 264 -8.37 -7.37 -20.39
CA GLY A 264 -8.12 -7.55 -21.83
C GLY A 264 -6.69 -7.97 -22.16
N ARG A 265 -5.79 -8.04 -21.17
CA ARG A 265 -4.34 -8.30 -21.35
C ARG A 265 -3.92 -9.68 -20.89
N GLU A 266 -4.79 -10.34 -20.15
CA GLU A 266 -4.48 -11.56 -19.41
C GLU A 266 -4.57 -12.78 -20.31
N ARG A 267 -3.67 -13.73 -20.03
CA ARG A 267 -3.77 -15.09 -20.54
C ARG A 267 -4.49 -15.98 -19.55
N VAL A 268 -5.55 -16.64 -20.03
CA VAL A 268 -6.45 -17.43 -19.17
C VAL A 268 -6.34 -18.91 -19.50
N VAL A 269 -6.28 -19.74 -18.47
CA VAL A 269 -6.53 -21.18 -18.59
C VAL A 269 -7.92 -21.48 -18.03
N ASP A 270 -8.77 -22.07 -18.86
CA ASP A 270 -10.07 -22.61 -18.45
C ASP A 270 -9.96 -24.14 -18.37
N ALA A 271 -9.81 -24.65 -17.16
CA ALA A 271 -9.67 -26.07 -16.90
C ALA A 271 -11.05 -26.73 -16.68
N TYR A 272 -11.27 -27.87 -17.32
CA TYR A 272 -12.58 -28.55 -17.37
C TYR A 272 -13.62 -27.75 -18.16
N ALA A 273 -13.21 -27.19 -19.30
CA ALA A 273 -13.99 -26.21 -20.07
C ALA A 273 -15.30 -26.75 -20.67
N GLY A 274 -15.46 -28.08 -20.78
CA GLY A 274 -16.65 -28.70 -21.35
C GLY A 274 -16.90 -28.24 -22.79
N ILE A 275 -18.10 -27.71 -23.04
CA ILE A 275 -18.53 -27.20 -24.36
C ILE A 275 -18.34 -25.67 -24.53
N GLY A 276 -17.68 -25.02 -23.56
CA GLY A 276 -17.23 -23.64 -23.69
C GLY A 276 -18.19 -22.54 -23.27
N MET A 277 -19.26 -22.83 -22.52
CA MET A 277 -20.24 -21.80 -22.14
C MET A 277 -19.63 -20.71 -21.24
N LEU A 278 -18.79 -21.08 -20.28
CA LEU A 278 -18.04 -20.12 -19.46
C LEU A 278 -16.88 -19.52 -20.24
N THR A 279 -16.13 -20.34 -20.98
CA THR A 279 -15.00 -19.92 -21.83
C THR A 279 -15.38 -18.78 -22.77
N ALA A 280 -16.54 -18.86 -23.42
CA ALA A 280 -17.01 -17.84 -24.34
C ALA A 280 -17.26 -16.48 -23.68
N ARG A 281 -17.63 -16.47 -22.39
CA ARG A 281 -17.83 -15.22 -21.62
C ARG A 281 -16.51 -14.62 -21.17
N LEU A 282 -15.52 -15.45 -20.85
CA LEU A 282 -14.16 -15.01 -20.54
C LEU A 282 -13.46 -14.41 -21.77
N ALA A 283 -13.77 -14.93 -22.96
CA ALA A 283 -13.15 -14.53 -24.23
C ALA A 283 -13.27 -13.03 -24.55
N ASP A 284 -14.32 -12.36 -24.08
CA ASP A 284 -14.53 -10.93 -24.31
C ASP A 284 -13.52 -10.03 -23.59
N HIS A 285 -12.86 -10.57 -22.57
CA HIS A 285 -12.03 -9.80 -21.64
C HIS A 285 -10.60 -10.34 -21.52
N ALA A 286 -10.20 -11.33 -22.32
CA ALA A 286 -8.88 -11.94 -22.27
C ALA A 286 -8.12 -11.76 -23.59
N THR A 287 -6.78 -11.73 -23.52
CA THR A 287 -5.94 -11.72 -24.72
C THR A 287 -5.95 -13.08 -25.42
N ASP A 288 -5.80 -14.17 -24.66
CA ASP A 288 -5.77 -15.55 -25.16
C ASP A 288 -6.30 -16.49 -24.08
N ILE A 289 -7.08 -17.50 -24.50
CA ILE A 289 -7.65 -18.51 -23.61
C ILE A 289 -7.28 -19.91 -24.07
N ILE A 290 -6.79 -20.72 -23.14
CA ILE A 290 -6.53 -22.14 -23.34
C ILE A 290 -7.58 -22.94 -22.56
N ALA A 291 -8.49 -23.58 -23.28
CA ALA A 291 -9.55 -24.42 -22.73
C ALA A 291 -9.11 -25.89 -22.67
N ILE A 292 -8.99 -26.47 -21.48
CA ILE A 292 -8.57 -27.87 -21.31
C ILE A 292 -9.81 -28.75 -21.05
N GLU A 293 -9.97 -29.79 -21.86
CA GLU A 293 -11.08 -30.74 -21.75
C GLU A 293 -10.66 -32.15 -22.19
N GLU A 294 -11.05 -33.19 -21.43
CA GLU A 294 -10.65 -34.57 -21.72
C GLU A 294 -11.54 -35.21 -22.79
N SER A 295 -12.83 -34.86 -22.80
CA SER A 295 -13.83 -35.47 -23.65
C SER A 295 -13.62 -35.04 -25.11
N PRO A 296 -13.29 -35.96 -26.03
CA PRO A 296 -13.14 -35.62 -27.45
C PRO A 296 -14.42 -35.08 -28.06
N TYR A 297 -15.57 -35.47 -27.50
CA TYR A 297 -16.87 -35.00 -27.90
C TYR A 297 -17.08 -33.53 -27.46
N ALA A 298 -16.77 -33.20 -26.20
CA ALA A 298 -16.94 -31.86 -25.67
C ALA A 298 -15.97 -30.87 -26.33
N VAL A 299 -14.71 -31.27 -26.58
CA VAL A 299 -13.73 -30.47 -27.33
C VAL A 299 -14.26 -30.08 -28.71
N ARG A 300 -14.71 -31.04 -29.53
CA ARG A 300 -15.23 -30.75 -30.88
C ARG A 300 -16.44 -29.82 -30.84
N LEU A 301 -17.34 -30.03 -29.89
CA LEU A 301 -18.52 -29.19 -29.73
C LEU A 301 -18.15 -27.79 -29.21
N GLY A 302 -17.17 -27.70 -28.32
CA GLY A 302 -16.61 -26.46 -27.79
C GLY A 302 -15.94 -25.63 -28.88
N GLU A 303 -15.12 -26.24 -29.73
CA GLU A 303 -14.52 -25.60 -30.91
C GLU A 303 -15.59 -25.05 -31.85
N LEU A 304 -16.63 -25.84 -32.14
CA LEU A 304 -17.78 -25.38 -32.92
C LEU A 304 -18.49 -24.20 -32.26
N ASN A 305 -18.70 -24.26 -30.94
CA ASN A 305 -19.34 -23.18 -30.19
C ASN A 305 -18.50 -21.90 -30.16
N MET A 306 -17.17 -21.99 -30.08
CA MET A 306 -16.31 -20.81 -30.18
C MET A 306 -16.41 -20.17 -31.57
N GLN A 307 -16.43 -20.99 -32.62
CA GLN A 307 -16.63 -20.52 -33.99
C GLN A 307 -17.99 -19.85 -34.18
N LEU A 308 -19.07 -20.46 -33.67
CA LEU A 308 -20.43 -19.91 -33.73
C LEU A 308 -20.55 -18.55 -33.04
N ASN A 309 -19.74 -18.29 -32.01
CA ASN A 309 -19.80 -17.08 -31.21
C ASN A 309 -18.65 -16.10 -31.47
N GLY A 310 -17.85 -16.32 -32.53
CA GLY A 310 -16.76 -15.41 -32.92
C GLY A 310 -15.59 -15.33 -31.92
N CYS A 311 -15.42 -16.32 -31.04
CA CYS A 311 -14.36 -16.34 -30.03
C CYS A 311 -13.02 -16.83 -30.63
N GLY A 312 -12.37 -15.98 -31.44
CA GLY A 312 -11.12 -16.32 -32.15
C GLY A 312 -9.87 -16.45 -31.26
N ASN A 313 -9.93 -15.96 -30.03
CA ASN A 313 -8.85 -16.00 -29.04
C ASN A 313 -8.89 -17.24 -28.13
N VAL A 314 -9.75 -18.24 -28.41
CA VAL A 314 -9.89 -19.46 -27.61
C VAL A 314 -9.30 -20.66 -28.34
N ARG A 315 -8.47 -21.44 -27.65
CA ARG A 315 -7.88 -22.68 -28.16
C ARG A 315 -8.17 -23.85 -27.24
N TYR A 316 -8.76 -24.92 -27.78
CA TYR A 316 -8.98 -26.15 -27.02
C TYR A 316 -7.72 -27.01 -26.99
N ARG A 317 -7.44 -27.58 -25.82
CA ARG A 317 -6.40 -28.56 -25.57
C ARG A 317 -7.04 -29.83 -25.03
N ARG A 318 -7.10 -30.86 -25.88
CA ARG A 318 -7.64 -32.16 -25.48
C ARG A 318 -6.68 -32.88 -24.53
N GLY A 319 -7.17 -33.24 -23.35
CA GLY A 319 -6.43 -34.04 -22.38
C GLY A 319 -6.98 -33.88 -20.97
N ARG A 320 -6.55 -34.75 -20.05
CA ARG A 320 -6.77 -34.50 -18.63
C ARG A 320 -5.92 -33.31 -18.19
N VAL A 321 -6.38 -32.57 -17.18
CA VAL A 321 -5.70 -31.34 -16.73
C VAL A 321 -4.26 -31.64 -16.28
N GLU A 322 -4.04 -32.72 -15.54
CA GLU A 322 -2.70 -33.15 -15.11
C GLU A 322 -1.74 -33.48 -16.26
N ASP A 323 -2.27 -33.88 -17.42
CA ASP A 323 -1.46 -34.23 -18.59
C ASP A 323 -1.26 -33.03 -19.52
N ALA A 324 -2.24 -32.13 -19.60
CA ALA A 324 -2.27 -31.01 -20.54
C ALA A 324 -1.61 -29.73 -20.00
N ALA A 325 -1.82 -29.42 -18.72
CA ALA A 325 -1.31 -28.20 -18.09
C ALA A 325 0.23 -28.08 -18.12
N PRO A 326 1.03 -29.14 -17.85
CA PRO A 326 2.49 -29.02 -17.88
C PRO A 326 3.09 -28.66 -19.24
N GLY A 327 2.35 -28.88 -20.33
CA GLY A 327 2.78 -28.61 -21.70
C GLY A 327 2.36 -27.24 -22.24
N LEU A 328 1.84 -26.34 -21.39
CA LEU A 328 1.46 -25.00 -21.81
C LEU A 328 2.69 -24.09 -21.87
N GLU A 329 2.85 -23.37 -22.98
CA GLU A 329 3.95 -22.41 -23.17
C GLU A 329 3.53 -21.01 -22.69
N GLY A 330 4.40 -20.34 -21.93
CA GLY A 330 4.23 -18.96 -21.45
C GLY A 330 3.53 -18.85 -20.08
N ASP A 331 3.58 -17.66 -19.49
CA ASP A 331 2.95 -17.38 -18.20
C ASP A 331 1.42 -17.38 -18.31
N VAL A 332 0.77 -17.87 -17.26
CA VAL A 332 -0.69 -17.87 -17.10
C VAL A 332 -1.03 -16.84 -16.04
N ASP A 333 -1.86 -15.86 -16.36
CA ASP A 333 -2.26 -14.82 -15.41
C ASP A 333 -3.43 -15.28 -14.55
N VAL A 334 -4.42 -15.92 -15.18
CA VAL A 334 -5.67 -16.32 -14.54
C VAL A 334 -5.98 -17.78 -14.84
N LEU A 335 -6.34 -18.51 -13.79
CA LEU A 335 -6.83 -19.89 -13.87
C LEU A 335 -8.31 -19.92 -13.45
N VAL A 336 -9.17 -20.42 -14.33
CA VAL A 336 -10.57 -20.71 -14.04
C VAL A 336 -10.73 -22.23 -14.06
N LEU A 337 -11.42 -22.79 -13.05
CA LEU A 337 -11.64 -24.23 -12.98
C LEU A 337 -13.08 -24.57 -12.53
N ASP A 338 -13.76 -25.40 -13.31
CA ASP A 338 -15.08 -25.99 -13.01
C ASP A 338 -15.01 -27.54 -12.98
N PRO A 339 -14.27 -28.12 -12.02
CA PRO A 339 -14.07 -29.57 -11.95
C PRO A 339 -15.37 -30.35 -11.73
N PRO A 340 -15.36 -31.66 -12.03
CA PRO A 340 -16.49 -32.54 -11.72
C PRO A 340 -16.77 -32.58 -10.22
N ARG A 341 -17.92 -33.13 -9.82
CA ARG A 341 -18.33 -33.23 -8.40
C ARG A 341 -17.32 -33.91 -7.47
N ALA A 342 -16.42 -34.73 -8.00
CA ALA A 342 -15.34 -35.35 -7.23
C ALA A 342 -14.19 -34.38 -6.88
N GLY A 343 -14.21 -33.17 -7.44
CA GLY A 343 -13.15 -32.17 -7.40
C GLY A 343 -11.97 -32.52 -8.31
N CYS A 344 -10.84 -31.84 -8.09
CA CYS A 344 -9.62 -32.06 -8.85
C CYS A 344 -8.83 -33.28 -8.37
N ALA A 345 -8.17 -33.96 -9.31
CA ALA A 345 -7.10 -34.90 -8.98
C ALA A 345 -5.93 -34.14 -8.34
N GLU A 346 -5.20 -34.80 -7.45
CA GLU A 346 -4.05 -34.19 -6.77
C GLU A 346 -2.98 -33.72 -7.76
N ALA A 347 -2.62 -34.57 -8.72
CA ALA A 347 -1.71 -34.24 -9.80
C ALA A 347 -2.20 -33.07 -10.68
N ALA A 348 -3.52 -32.86 -10.80
CA ALA A 348 -4.06 -31.74 -11.56
C ALA A 348 -3.86 -30.42 -10.81
N ILE A 349 -4.06 -30.40 -9.49
CA ILE A 349 -3.80 -29.21 -8.65
C ILE A 349 -2.31 -28.86 -8.70
N GLU A 350 -1.43 -29.85 -8.56
CA GLU A 350 0.02 -29.65 -8.67
C GLU A 350 0.41 -29.06 -10.03
N ALA A 351 -0.10 -29.64 -11.12
CA ALA A 351 0.16 -29.15 -12.48
C ALA A 351 -0.34 -27.70 -12.67
N MET A 352 -1.54 -27.38 -12.18
CA MET A 352 -2.10 -26.03 -12.26
C MET A 352 -1.36 -25.02 -11.37
N ALA A 353 -0.96 -25.39 -10.15
CA ALA A 353 -0.17 -24.53 -9.27
C ALA A 353 1.22 -24.23 -9.87
N ASN A 354 1.77 -25.16 -10.64
CA ASN A 354 3.04 -24.97 -11.36
C ASN A 354 2.96 -23.95 -12.48
N LEU A 355 1.77 -23.69 -13.05
CA LEU A 355 1.53 -22.59 -14.01
C LEU A 355 1.68 -21.20 -13.39
N ARG A 356 1.70 -21.12 -12.05
CA ARG A 356 1.85 -19.88 -11.26
C ARG A 356 0.78 -18.80 -11.55
N PRO A 357 -0.51 -19.14 -11.69
CA PRO A 357 -1.54 -18.13 -11.94
C PRO A 357 -1.58 -17.11 -10.80
N ARG A 358 -1.70 -15.84 -11.17
CA ARG A 358 -1.88 -14.74 -10.21
C ARG A 358 -3.26 -14.80 -9.56
N HIS A 359 -4.29 -15.19 -10.32
CA HIS A 359 -5.68 -15.28 -9.85
C HIS A 359 -6.27 -16.66 -10.15
N VAL A 360 -7.03 -17.21 -9.22
CA VAL A 360 -7.66 -18.53 -9.34
C VAL A 360 -9.15 -18.41 -9.03
N VAL A 361 -10.00 -18.75 -10.00
CA VAL A 361 -11.46 -18.83 -9.84
C VAL A 361 -11.85 -20.30 -9.79
N TYR A 362 -12.26 -20.75 -8.60
CA TYR A 362 -12.67 -22.14 -8.36
C TYR A 362 -14.19 -22.26 -8.27
N ILE A 363 -14.79 -23.03 -9.17
CA ILE A 363 -16.22 -23.38 -9.15
C ILE A 363 -16.38 -24.80 -8.60
N SER A 364 -17.26 -24.98 -7.61
CA SER A 364 -17.54 -26.31 -7.04
C SER A 364 -19.02 -26.53 -6.79
N CYS A 365 -19.51 -27.71 -7.18
CA CYS A 365 -20.83 -28.15 -6.77
C CYS A 365 -20.85 -28.91 -5.43
N ASP A 366 -19.68 -29.20 -4.83
CA ASP A 366 -19.56 -29.94 -3.58
C ASP A 366 -18.62 -29.23 -2.58
N PRO A 367 -19.17 -28.68 -1.46
CA PRO A 367 -18.41 -27.98 -0.45
C PRO A 367 -17.22 -28.74 0.14
N SER A 368 -17.31 -30.08 0.25
CA SER A 368 -16.22 -30.89 0.82
C SER A 368 -15.04 -30.97 -0.12
N THR A 369 -15.31 -31.06 -1.43
CA THR A 369 -14.25 -31.07 -2.45
C THR A 369 -13.61 -29.70 -2.62
N LEU A 370 -14.40 -28.62 -2.57
CA LEU A 370 -13.88 -27.25 -2.56
C LEU A 370 -12.88 -27.06 -1.42
N ALA A 371 -13.28 -27.42 -0.20
CA ALA A 371 -12.43 -27.26 0.98
C ALA A 371 -11.13 -28.07 0.88
N ARG A 372 -11.22 -29.33 0.40
CA ARG A 372 -10.06 -30.20 0.15
C ARG A 372 -9.11 -29.59 -0.89
N ASP A 373 -9.66 -29.13 -2.02
CA ASP A 373 -8.84 -28.72 -3.15
C ASP A 373 -8.22 -27.34 -2.92
N VAL A 374 -8.92 -26.41 -2.26
CA VAL A 374 -8.34 -25.15 -1.77
C VAL A 374 -7.18 -25.40 -0.81
N ASN A 375 -7.34 -26.34 0.14
CA ASN A 375 -6.26 -26.68 1.07
C ASN A 375 -5.04 -27.26 0.31
N ARG A 376 -5.26 -28.10 -0.71
CA ARG A 376 -4.17 -28.60 -1.57
C ARG A 376 -3.46 -27.49 -2.36
N PHE A 377 -4.20 -26.51 -2.89
CA PHE A 377 -3.59 -25.32 -3.51
C PHE A 377 -2.72 -24.55 -2.52
N CYS A 378 -3.16 -24.38 -1.27
CA CYS A 378 -2.37 -23.77 -0.22
C CYS A 378 -1.13 -24.60 0.15
N ALA A 379 -1.29 -25.93 0.24
CA ALA A 379 -0.20 -26.86 0.55
C ALA A 379 0.92 -26.89 -0.50
N ALA A 380 0.64 -26.45 -1.74
CA ALA A 380 1.66 -26.24 -2.76
C ALA A 380 2.64 -25.08 -2.42
N GLY A 381 2.44 -24.37 -1.30
CA GLY A 381 3.37 -23.35 -0.77
C GLY A 381 3.32 -22.00 -1.48
N ARG A 382 2.30 -21.77 -2.32
CA ARG A 382 2.15 -20.56 -3.16
C ARG A 382 1.00 -19.65 -2.73
N TYR A 383 -0.06 -20.22 -2.16
CA TYR A 383 -1.30 -19.50 -1.87
C TYR A 383 -1.59 -19.57 -0.36
N THR A 384 -1.95 -18.44 0.24
CA THR A 384 -2.45 -18.38 1.63
C THR A 384 -3.83 -17.75 1.61
N LEU A 385 -4.78 -18.35 2.32
CA LEU A 385 -6.13 -17.79 2.45
C LEU A 385 -6.12 -16.77 3.60
N VAL A 386 -6.36 -15.49 3.30
CA VAL A 386 -6.27 -14.40 4.29
C VAL A 386 -7.62 -13.72 4.44
N VAL A 387 -8.11 -13.61 5.68
CA VAL A 387 -9.18 -12.67 6.04
C VAL A 387 -8.55 -11.28 6.09
N SER A 388 -8.65 -10.55 4.98
CA SER A 388 -8.01 -9.23 4.87
C SER A 388 -8.83 -8.12 5.53
N PHE A 389 -8.14 -7.26 6.27
CA PHE A 389 -8.58 -5.99 6.84
C PHE A 389 -7.54 -4.92 6.47
N VAL A 390 -7.96 -3.66 6.34
CA VAL A 390 -7.04 -2.53 6.13
C VAL A 390 -7.30 -1.49 7.20
N HIS A 391 -6.25 -1.07 7.91
CA HIS A 391 -6.33 0.08 8.80
C HIS A 391 -6.43 1.36 7.98
N LEU A 392 -7.55 2.07 8.13
CA LEU A 392 -7.85 3.33 7.43
C LEU A 392 -7.73 4.58 8.31
N HIS A 393 -7.52 4.41 9.62
CA HIS A 393 -7.37 5.48 10.60
C HIS A 393 -6.21 5.12 11.53
N THR A 394 -5.05 5.71 11.28
CA THR A 394 -3.83 5.45 12.04
C THR A 394 -2.97 6.70 12.18
N HIS A 395 -2.29 6.80 13.31
CA HIS A 395 -1.39 7.88 13.66
C HIS A 395 0.02 7.35 13.83
N SER A 396 0.97 8.08 13.23
CA SER A 396 2.39 7.82 13.34
C SER A 396 3.06 8.80 14.30
N GLU A 397 4.37 8.68 14.45
CA GLU A 397 5.25 9.63 15.14
C GLU A 397 5.12 11.09 14.64
N PHE A 398 4.50 11.30 13.48
CA PHE A 398 4.21 12.62 12.93
C PHE A 398 2.95 13.28 13.49
N SER A 399 2.04 12.55 14.13
CA SER A 399 1.12 13.11 15.14
C SER A 399 1.93 13.50 16.38
N LEU A 400 2.59 14.66 16.32
CA LEU A 400 3.65 15.05 17.26
C LEU A 400 3.24 14.93 18.73
N LEU A 401 4.00 14.09 19.46
CA LEU A 401 3.83 13.78 20.89
C LEU A 401 2.48 13.13 21.26
N ASP A 402 1.82 12.53 20.29
CA ASP A 402 0.55 11.84 20.46
C ASP A 402 0.61 10.46 19.80
N GLY A 403 0.99 10.37 18.52
CA GLY A 403 1.29 9.09 17.87
C GLY A 403 2.70 8.58 18.20
N ALA A 404 2.81 7.28 18.45
CA ALA A 404 4.04 6.56 18.77
C ALA A 404 4.40 5.45 17.76
N SER A 405 3.62 5.30 16.69
CA SER A 405 3.92 4.33 15.62
C SER A 405 4.95 4.88 14.64
N ARG A 406 6.00 4.11 14.33
CA ARG A 406 6.91 4.45 13.23
C ARG A 406 6.31 3.96 11.92
N VAL A 407 6.40 4.78 10.88
CA VAL A 407 5.92 4.41 9.53
C VAL A 407 6.49 3.06 9.07
N SER A 408 7.79 2.83 9.31
CA SER A 408 8.45 1.56 8.98
C SER A 408 7.88 0.35 9.71
N GLU A 409 7.51 0.50 10.98
CA GLU A 409 6.96 -0.59 11.78
C GLU A 409 5.51 -0.87 11.40
N MET A 410 4.74 0.17 11.06
CA MET A 410 3.38 0.04 10.54
C MET A 410 3.37 -0.75 9.22
N VAL A 411 4.21 -0.37 8.25
CA VAL A 411 4.33 -1.06 6.96
C VAL A 411 4.78 -2.51 7.14
N ARG A 412 5.78 -2.75 8.01
CA ARG A 412 6.24 -4.10 8.32
C ARG A 412 5.12 -4.96 8.92
N LEU A 413 4.36 -4.44 9.87
CA LEU A 413 3.27 -5.18 10.50
C LEU A 413 2.15 -5.49 9.50
N ALA A 414 1.81 -4.55 8.62
CA ALA A 414 0.84 -4.77 7.54
C ALA A 414 1.27 -5.94 6.63
N ALA A 415 2.55 -5.97 6.23
CA ALA A 415 3.12 -7.06 5.45
C ALA A 415 3.14 -8.40 6.22
N GLU A 416 3.56 -8.39 7.49
CA GLU A 416 3.60 -9.59 8.35
C GLU A 416 2.21 -10.22 8.56
N THR A 417 1.16 -9.40 8.56
CA THR A 417 -0.21 -9.83 8.87
C THR A 417 -1.11 -9.98 7.64
N GLY A 418 -0.56 -9.81 6.43
CA GLY A 418 -1.26 -10.01 5.16
C GLY A 418 -2.26 -8.91 4.79
N MET A 419 -2.10 -7.69 5.33
CA MET A 419 -2.91 -6.54 4.91
C MET A 419 -2.43 -6.03 3.54
N PRO A 420 -3.32 -5.81 2.55
CA PRO A 420 -2.93 -5.37 1.21
C PRO A 420 -2.60 -3.87 1.13
N ALA A 421 -3.01 -3.10 2.14
CA ALA A 421 -2.87 -1.66 2.19
C ALA A 421 -2.76 -1.18 3.65
N ILE A 422 -2.31 0.06 3.83
CA ILE A 422 -2.34 0.76 5.12
C ILE A 422 -2.47 2.26 4.91
N ALA A 423 -3.33 2.91 5.70
CA ALA A 423 -3.50 4.36 5.67
C ALA A 423 -2.71 5.06 6.77
N LEU A 424 -2.17 6.25 6.47
CA LEU A 424 -1.63 7.18 7.45
C LEU A 424 -2.52 8.43 7.49
N THR A 425 -3.05 8.76 8.67
CA THR A 425 -4.02 9.84 8.88
C THR A 425 -3.62 10.71 10.07
N ASP A 426 -2.38 11.20 10.08
CA ASP A 426 -1.87 12.03 11.18
C ASP A 426 -2.73 13.28 11.46
N HIS A 427 -2.66 13.77 12.70
CA HIS A 427 -3.48 14.87 13.20
C HIS A 427 -3.14 16.20 12.53
N GLY A 428 -3.97 16.64 11.58
CA GLY A 428 -3.90 17.97 11.00
C GLY A 428 -2.59 18.25 10.24
N VAL A 429 -1.82 17.22 9.87
CA VAL A 429 -0.54 17.35 9.14
C VAL A 429 -0.38 16.22 8.13
N LEU A 430 0.56 16.39 7.19
CA LEU A 430 0.92 15.38 6.19
C LEU A 430 2.39 14.96 6.26
N TYR A 431 3.11 15.22 7.36
CA TYR A 431 4.57 15.08 7.44
C TYR A 431 5.12 13.73 6.94
N GLY A 432 4.46 12.62 7.31
CA GLY A 432 4.87 11.26 6.95
C GLY A 432 4.35 10.74 5.61
N ALA A 433 3.60 11.52 4.84
CA ALA A 433 2.89 11.04 3.65
C ALA A 433 3.84 10.44 2.59
N VAL A 434 4.92 11.15 2.25
CA VAL A 434 5.92 10.68 1.28
C VAL A 434 6.70 9.49 1.83
N ASP A 435 6.96 9.46 3.14
CA ASP A 435 7.68 8.37 3.78
C ASP A 435 6.87 7.06 3.75
N LEU A 436 5.57 7.14 4.09
CA LEU A 436 4.65 6.01 3.94
C LEU A 436 4.60 5.54 2.49
N TYR A 437 4.44 6.47 1.55
CA TYR A 437 4.34 6.14 0.13
C TYR A 437 5.53 5.31 -0.34
N LEU A 438 6.75 5.77 -0.06
CA LEU A 438 7.98 5.10 -0.49
C LEU A 438 8.16 3.75 0.21
N GLN A 439 7.97 3.69 1.52
CA GLN A 439 8.20 2.47 2.29
C GLN A 439 7.15 1.39 1.99
N ALA A 440 5.87 1.75 1.89
CA ALA A 440 4.80 0.80 1.56
C ALA A 440 4.98 0.22 0.15
N LYS A 441 5.26 1.08 -0.85
CA LYS A 441 5.53 0.62 -2.22
C LYS A 441 6.72 -0.33 -2.29
N ALA A 442 7.81 -0.04 -1.55
CA ALA A 442 8.97 -0.93 -1.47
C ALA A 442 8.64 -2.29 -0.83
N ALA A 443 7.67 -2.34 0.08
CA ALA A 443 7.19 -3.56 0.73
C ALA A 443 6.06 -4.29 -0.04
N GLY A 444 5.63 -3.77 -1.20
CA GLY A 444 4.51 -4.33 -1.96
C GLY A 444 3.13 -4.08 -1.33
N ILE A 445 3.02 -3.12 -0.42
CA ILE A 445 1.78 -2.70 0.25
C ILE A 445 1.24 -1.44 -0.43
N ASN A 446 -0.07 -1.32 -0.61
CA ASN A 446 -0.67 -0.11 -1.16
C ASN A 446 -0.70 1.02 -0.09
N PRO A 447 0.02 2.14 -0.27
CA PRO A 447 -0.06 3.28 0.65
C PRO A 447 -1.36 4.06 0.43
N ILE A 448 -2.09 4.32 1.51
CA ILE A 448 -3.25 5.21 1.50
C ILE A 448 -2.85 6.50 2.24
N ILE A 449 -2.67 7.58 1.50
CA ILE A 449 -2.37 8.87 2.09
C ILE A 449 -3.68 9.47 2.60
N GLY A 450 -3.69 9.93 3.84
CA GLY A 450 -4.84 10.61 4.42
C GLY A 450 -4.43 11.60 5.49
N GLN A 451 -5.44 12.15 6.15
CA GLN A 451 -5.27 13.11 7.23
C GLN A 451 -6.51 13.08 8.10
N GLU A 452 -6.33 13.10 9.41
CA GLU A 452 -7.41 13.48 10.31
C GLU A 452 -7.45 15.00 10.41
N VAL A 453 -8.43 15.62 9.75
CA VAL A 453 -8.58 17.07 9.72
C VAL A 453 -9.43 17.56 10.88
N TYR A 454 -9.10 18.75 11.37
CA TYR A 454 -9.90 19.44 12.38
C TYR A 454 -10.94 20.34 11.69
N VAL A 455 -12.22 20.08 11.90
CA VAL A 455 -13.33 20.86 11.34
C VAL A 455 -13.83 21.86 12.38
N ALA A 456 -13.75 23.15 12.08
CA ALA A 456 -14.25 24.21 12.96
C ALA A 456 -15.77 24.08 13.15
N THR A 457 -16.23 24.29 14.38
CA THR A 457 -17.66 24.29 14.75
C THR A 457 -18.47 25.39 14.03
N ARG A 458 -17.79 26.49 13.67
CA ARG A 458 -18.37 27.64 12.96
C ARG A 458 -17.56 27.96 11.70
N SER A 459 -16.55 28.81 11.80
CA SER A 459 -15.66 29.17 10.68
C SER A 459 -14.20 29.04 11.10
N ARG A 460 -13.33 28.70 10.14
CA ARG A 460 -11.88 28.61 10.38
C ARG A 460 -11.26 29.96 10.80
N HIS A 461 -11.92 31.07 10.47
CA HIS A 461 -11.48 32.44 10.78
C HIS A 461 -11.88 32.90 12.19
N GLN A 462 -12.79 32.20 12.87
CA GLN A 462 -13.26 32.56 14.21
C GLN A 462 -12.37 31.94 15.31
N LYS A 463 -12.03 32.74 16.32
CA LYS A 463 -11.09 32.41 17.41
C LYS A 463 -11.58 32.92 18.78
N GLU A 464 -12.85 32.66 19.11
CA GLU A 464 -13.52 33.17 20.31
C GLU A 464 -13.71 32.09 21.38
N GLY A 465 -12.90 32.13 22.43
CA GLY A 465 -13.13 31.39 23.67
C GLY A 465 -13.31 29.87 23.47
N ARG A 466 -14.22 29.26 24.25
CA ARG A 466 -14.53 27.81 24.17
C ARG A 466 -15.29 27.42 22.90
N ALA A 467 -16.06 28.32 22.30
CA ALA A 467 -16.91 27.99 21.15
C ALA A 467 -16.12 27.54 19.92
N ASP A 468 -14.90 28.06 19.76
CA ASP A 468 -14.01 27.75 18.63
C ASP A 468 -12.76 26.96 19.03
N ARG A 469 -12.59 26.67 20.33
CA ARG A 469 -11.38 26.00 20.84
C ARG A 469 -11.32 24.55 20.41
N ASP A 470 -12.46 23.86 20.47
CA ASP A 470 -12.56 22.41 20.35
C ASP A 470 -13.21 22.05 18.99
N PRO A 471 -12.41 21.80 17.94
CA PRO A 471 -12.94 21.41 16.62
C PRO A 471 -13.38 19.93 16.61
N TYR A 472 -14.20 19.58 15.62
CA TYR A 472 -14.53 18.18 15.34
C TYR A 472 -13.44 17.51 14.51
N HIS A 473 -13.41 16.19 14.52
CA HIS A 473 -12.52 15.39 13.68
C HIS A 473 -13.24 14.87 12.43
N LEU A 474 -12.51 14.70 11.34
CA LEU A 474 -12.97 14.05 10.11
C LEU A 474 -11.77 13.37 9.43
N ILE A 475 -11.93 12.13 8.98
CA ILE A 475 -10.87 11.43 8.24
C ILE A 475 -11.04 11.69 6.76
N LEU A 476 -9.98 12.11 6.09
CA LEU A 476 -9.91 12.24 4.63
C LEU A 476 -8.84 11.31 4.07
N LEU A 477 -9.20 10.52 3.06
CA LEU A 477 -8.32 9.57 2.38
C LEU A 477 -8.21 9.92 0.89
N VAL A 478 -7.01 9.84 0.35
CA VAL A 478 -6.71 10.14 -1.04
C VAL A 478 -7.04 8.95 -1.94
N LYS A 479 -7.93 9.15 -2.92
CA LYS A 479 -8.19 8.14 -3.96
C LYS A 479 -7.17 8.17 -5.09
N ASN A 480 -6.71 9.37 -5.48
CA ASN A 480 -5.90 9.60 -6.67
C ASN A 480 -5.13 10.92 -6.57
N LEU A 481 -4.40 11.30 -7.63
CA LEU A 481 -3.59 12.53 -7.65
C LEU A 481 -4.42 13.82 -7.44
N GLU A 482 -5.66 13.87 -7.90
CA GLU A 482 -6.56 15.01 -7.67
C GLU A 482 -6.93 15.14 -6.19
N GLY A 483 -7.28 14.02 -5.55
CA GLY A 483 -7.50 13.96 -4.11
C GLY A 483 -6.28 14.39 -3.32
N TYR A 484 -5.08 13.98 -3.73
CA TYR A 484 -3.83 14.38 -3.09
C TYR A 484 -3.63 15.89 -3.13
N ARG A 485 -3.86 16.52 -4.28
CA ARG A 485 -3.81 17.99 -4.43
C ARG A 485 -4.85 18.67 -3.53
N ASN A 486 -6.08 18.18 -3.50
CA ASN A 486 -7.12 18.72 -2.63
C ASN A 486 -6.76 18.60 -1.14
N LEU A 487 -6.18 17.48 -0.72
CA LEU A 487 -5.73 17.30 0.67
C LEU A 487 -4.56 18.24 1.01
N ILE A 488 -3.63 18.46 0.08
CA ILE A 488 -2.56 19.46 0.22
C ILE A 488 -3.13 20.86 0.44
N GLN A 489 -4.14 21.25 -0.35
CA GLN A 489 -4.81 22.55 -0.22
C GLN A 489 -5.50 22.71 1.14
N LEU A 490 -6.30 21.71 1.53
CA LEU A 490 -6.98 21.68 2.82
C LEU A 490 -5.99 21.79 3.99
N SER A 491 -4.94 20.96 3.98
CA SER A 491 -3.90 20.97 5.02
C SER A 491 -3.18 22.31 5.07
N SER A 492 -2.81 22.87 3.92
CA SER A 492 -2.10 24.16 3.84
C SER A 492 -2.95 25.30 4.40
N LEU A 493 -4.21 25.42 3.97
CA LEU A 493 -5.09 26.51 4.41
C LEU A 493 -5.50 26.36 5.88
N ALA A 494 -5.59 25.13 6.39
CA ALA A 494 -5.79 24.87 7.82
C ALA A 494 -4.67 25.49 8.68
N HIS A 495 -3.42 25.40 8.24
CA HIS A 495 -2.26 25.97 8.94
C HIS A 495 -2.04 27.47 8.65
N LEU A 496 -2.27 27.92 7.43
CA LEU A 496 -2.01 29.30 7.01
C LEU A 496 -3.15 30.26 7.41
N GLU A 497 -4.40 29.80 7.40
CA GLU A 497 -5.57 30.64 7.73
C GLU A 497 -6.25 30.20 9.03
N GLY A 498 -6.54 28.90 9.15
CA GLY A 498 -7.44 28.35 10.17
C GLY A 498 -6.83 28.04 11.54
N TYR A 499 -5.52 28.26 11.70
CA TYR A 499 -4.79 27.86 12.90
C TYR A 499 -5.22 28.67 14.13
N TYR A 500 -5.68 27.97 15.17
CA TYR A 500 -5.92 28.54 16.51
C TYR A 500 -5.10 27.80 17.56
N TYR A 501 -5.63 26.74 18.17
CA TYR A 501 -4.85 25.75 18.93
C TYR A 501 -4.46 24.55 18.07
N LYS A 502 -5.23 24.31 17.01
CA LYS A 502 -5.05 23.26 16.00
C LYS A 502 -5.25 23.88 14.61
N PRO A 503 -4.69 23.30 13.54
CA PRO A 503 -4.93 23.73 12.17
C PRO A 503 -6.34 23.29 11.73
N ARG A 504 -7.29 24.22 11.60
CA ARG A 504 -8.70 23.89 11.35
C ARG A 504 -9.13 24.28 9.94
N ILE A 505 -9.93 23.42 9.30
CA ILE A 505 -10.72 23.78 8.11
C ILE A 505 -12.15 24.16 8.54
N ASP A 506 -12.98 24.60 7.60
CA ASP A 506 -14.43 24.69 7.77
C ASP A 506 -15.16 23.95 6.65
N LYS A 507 -16.46 23.71 6.83
CA LYS A 507 -17.28 22.96 5.86
C LYS A 507 -17.37 23.65 4.49
N ALA A 508 -17.25 24.99 4.46
CA ALA A 508 -17.25 25.74 3.21
C ALA A 508 -16.00 25.42 2.38
N LEU A 509 -14.81 25.50 3.00
CA LEU A 509 -13.56 25.11 2.35
C LEU A 509 -13.55 23.62 1.98
N LEU A 510 -14.07 22.75 2.86
CA LEU A 510 -14.17 21.32 2.58
C LEU A 510 -14.99 21.04 1.32
N ALA A 511 -16.12 21.72 1.14
CA ALA A 511 -17.00 21.55 -0.01
C ALA A 511 -16.34 21.98 -1.35
N GLU A 512 -15.33 22.85 -1.31
CA GLU A 512 -14.56 23.26 -2.49
C GLU A 512 -13.53 22.20 -2.93
N HIS A 513 -13.15 21.26 -2.05
CA HIS A 513 -12.04 20.34 -2.24
C HIS A 513 -12.39 18.87 -1.98
N THR A 514 -13.59 18.42 -2.37
CA THR A 514 -14.05 17.03 -2.12
C THR A 514 -13.60 16.02 -3.18
N GLN A 515 -13.31 16.46 -4.40
CA GLN A 515 -12.99 15.58 -5.53
C GLN A 515 -11.74 14.74 -5.26
N GLY A 516 -11.80 13.45 -5.58
CA GLY A 516 -10.70 12.52 -5.36
C GLY A 516 -10.47 12.13 -3.89
N LEU A 517 -11.32 12.54 -2.95
CA LEU A 517 -11.24 12.18 -1.53
C LEU A 517 -12.35 11.22 -1.10
N ILE A 518 -12.04 10.39 -0.10
CA ILE A 518 -13.01 9.61 0.69
C ILE A 518 -13.03 10.18 2.10
N ALA A 519 -14.22 10.34 2.68
CA ALA A 519 -14.41 10.89 4.02
C ALA A 519 -15.03 9.86 4.96
N LEU A 520 -14.46 9.72 6.17
CA LEU A 520 -15.01 8.89 7.24
C LEU A 520 -15.42 9.80 8.41
N SER A 521 -16.52 9.46 9.09
CA SER A 521 -17.09 10.30 10.16
C SER A 521 -16.22 10.47 11.42
N SER A 522 -15.04 9.83 11.48
CA SER A 522 -14.05 9.87 12.56
C SER A 522 -14.50 9.20 13.88
N CYS A 523 -13.64 9.32 14.90
CA CYS A 523 -13.75 8.80 16.25
C CYS A 523 -14.85 9.52 17.06
N LEU A 524 -14.84 9.36 18.40
CA LEU A 524 -15.77 10.06 19.28
C LEU A 524 -15.68 11.60 19.18
N GLY A 525 -14.54 12.14 18.72
CA GLY A 525 -14.35 13.57 18.42
C GLY A 525 -14.99 14.03 17.10
N GLY A 526 -15.54 13.11 16.31
CA GLY A 526 -16.27 13.42 15.08
C GLY A 526 -17.62 14.10 15.35
N GLU A 527 -18.06 14.94 14.43
CA GLU A 527 -19.29 15.74 14.59
C GLU A 527 -20.53 14.85 14.71
N VAL A 528 -20.63 13.79 13.92
CA VAL A 528 -21.76 12.84 13.96
C VAL A 528 -21.76 12.06 15.29
N ALA A 529 -20.62 11.52 15.70
CA ALA A 529 -20.48 10.78 16.96
C ALA A 529 -20.78 11.66 18.17
N SER A 530 -20.29 12.90 18.19
CA SER A 530 -20.55 13.88 19.25
C SER A 530 -22.05 14.15 19.43
N ARG A 531 -22.80 14.33 18.34
CA ARG A 531 -24.26 14.51 18.39
C ARG A 531 -24.99 13.29 18.94
N LEU A 532 -24.57 12.09 18.56
CA LEU A 532 -25.12 10.83 19.10
C LEU A 532 -24.82 10.69 20.61
N LEU A 533 -23.65 11.12 21.07
CA LEU A 533 -23.28 11.19 22.50
C LEU A 533 -24.07 12.23 23.28
N GLU A 534 -24.54 13.29 22.64
CA GLU A 534 -25.46 14.27 23.24
C GLU A 534 -26.92 13.82 23.21
N GLY A 535 -27.23 12.73 22.48
CA GLY A 535 -28.60 12.22 22.30
C GLY A 535 -29.38 12.93 21.19
N ASP A 536 -28.71 13.75 20.38
CA ASP A 536 -29.28 14.47 19.25
C ASP A 536 -29.21 13.64 17.95
N GLU A 537 -30.02 12.59 17.86
CA GLU A 537 -30.07 11.73 16.66
C GLU A 537 -30.48 12.50 15.39
N ALA A 538 -31.34 13.51 15.52
CA ALA A 538 -31.79 14.31 14.40
C ALA A 538 -30.67 15.19 13.84
N GLY A 539 -29.90 15.85 14.72
CA GLY A 539 -28.71 16.59 14.35
C GLY A 539 -27.61 15.70 13.76
N ALA A 540 -27.39 14.51 14.33
CA ALA A 540 -26.47 13.53 13.77
C ALA A 540 -26.84 13.12 12.33
N GLU A 541 -28.13 12.88 12.05
CA GLU A 541 -28.60 12.58 10.70
C GLU A 541 -28.43 13.77 9.75
N GLN A 542 -28.74 14.99 10.21
CA GLN A 542 -28.58 16.19 9.41
C GLN A 542 -27.12 16.39 8.96
N VAL A 543 -26.18 16.24 9.90
CA VAL A 543 -24.74 16.36 9.62
C VAL A 543 -24.25 15.23 8.71
N ALA A 544 -24.65 13.99 8.96
CA ALA A 544 -24.26 12.86 8.11
C ALA A 544 -24.75 13.04 6.66
N ARG A 545 -25.98 13.54 6.46
CA ARG A 545 -26.50 13.87 5.13
C ARG A 545 -25.81 15.09 4.50
N GLU A 546 -25.32 16.02 5.31
CA GLU A 546 -24.53 17.15 4.81
C GLU A 546 -23.21 16.66 4.21
N TYR A 547 -22.44 15.84 4.93
CA TYR A 547 -21.23 15.23 4.39
C TYR A 547 -21.54 14.29 3.21
N GLN A 548 -22.61 13.50 3.27
CA GLN A 548 -23.05 12.67 2.15
C GLN A 548 -23.36 13.50 0.89
N ARG A 549 -23.93 14.71 1.02
CA ARG A 549 -24.13 15.61 -0.13
C ARG A 549 -22.82 16.15 -0.71
N MET A 550 -21.80 16.34 0.13
CA MET A 550 -20.48 16.84 -0.29
C MET A 550 -19.65 15.77 -1.00
N PHE A 551 -19.68 14.53 -0.51
CA PHE A 551 -18.81 13.43 -0.97
C PHE A 551 -19.56 12.33 -1.75
N GLY A 552 -20.89 12.30 -1.73
CA GLY A 552 -21.67 11.26 -2.41
C GLY A 552 -21.41 9.87 -1.85
N GLU A 553 -21.02 8.94 -2.71
CA GLU A 553 -20.67 7.54 -2.38
C GLU A 553 -19.28 7.39 -1.72
N ASP A 554 -18.53 8.49 -1.61
CA ASP A 554 -17.22 8.54 -0.96
C ASP A 554 -17.33 8.90 0.54
N TYR A 555 -18.54 8.94 1.11
CA TYR A 555 -18.75 9.17 2.54
C TYR A 555 -19.14 7.90 3.28
N PHE A 556 -18.47 7.63 4.40
CA PHE A 556 -18.70 6.46 5.26
C PHE A 556 -18.90 6.87 6.72
N LEU A 557 -19.76 6.14 7.42
CA LEU A 557 -19.89 6.25 8.88
C LEU A 557 -18.87 5.31 9.52
N GLU A 558 -17.95 5.88 10.28
CA GLU A 558 -16.86 5.17 10.91
C GLU A 558 -17.29 4.58 12.26
N ILE A 559 -17.06 3.28 12.44
CA ILE A 559 -17.32 2.56 13.69
C ILE A 559 -16.02 2.03 14.29
N GLN A 560 -15.90 2.17 15.61
CA GLN A 560 -14.70 1.84 16.37
C GLN A 560 -15.11 1.11 17.66
N ASP A 561 -14.37 0.06 18.06
CA ASP A 561 -14.65 -0.67 19.30
C ASP A 561 -13.37 -0.93 20.10
N HIS A 562 -13.18 -0.09 21.12
CA HIS A 562 -12.12 -0.21 22.11
C HIS A 562 -12.66 -0.75 23.45
N GLY A 563 -13.92 -1.21 23.52
CA GLY A 563 -14.56 -1.67 24.76
C GLY A 563 -15.04 -0.54 25.67
N MET A 564 -15.33 0.64 25.11
CA MET A 564 -15.85 1.81 25.83
C MET A 564 -17.38 1.88 25.74
N GLU A 565 -18.05 2.29 26.83
CA GLU A 565 -19.52 2.41 26.87
C GLU A 565 -20.03 3.48 25.89
N GLU A 566 -19.31 4.60 25.80
CA GLU A 566 -19.58 5.68 24.87
C GLU A 566 -19.54 5.22 23.41
N GLN A 567 -18.54 4.40 23.05
CA GLN A 567 -18.42 3.85 21.69
C GLN A 567 -19.52 2.84 21.40
N ALA A 568 -19.87 1.96 22.34
CA ALA A 568 -20.98 1.02 22.15
C ALA A 568 -22.28 1.76 21.82
N ARG A 569 -22.60 2.81 22.58
CA ARG A 569 -23.78 3.65 22.35
C ARG A 569 -23.73 4.39 21.00
N VAL A 570 -22.57 4.94 20.64
CA VAL A 570 -22.39 5.62 19.34
C VAL A 570 -22.50 4.63 18.18
N ASN A 571 -21.88 3.45 18.27
CA ASN A 571 -21.93 2.42 17.22
C ASN A 571 -23.36 1.95 16.95
N GLU A 572 -24.19 1.78 17.99
CA GLU A 572 -25.61 1.49 17.80
C GLU A 572 -26.35 2.63 17.08
N GLY A 573 -26.07 3.88 17.44
CA GLY A 573 -26.62 5.06 16.78
C GLY A 573 -26.20 5.16 15.31
N LEU A 574 -24.91 4.92 15.01
CA LEU A 574 -24.36 4.90 13.66
C LEU A 574 -24.95 3.77 12.81
N ALA A 575 -25.16 2.58 13.39
CA ALA A 575 -25.82 1.47 12.70
C ALA A 575 -27.27 1.80 12.32
N ARG A 576 -28.04 2.42 13.24
CA ARG A 576 -29.40 2.92 12.93
C ARG A 576 -29.36 4.01 11.87
N LEU A 577 -28.39 4.92 11.95
CA LEU A 577 -28.23 6.00 10.99
C LEU A 577 -27.90 5.48 9.58
N SER A 578 -26.99 4.51 9.48
CA SER A 578 -26.64 3.81 8.25
C SER A 578 -27.88 3.20 7.59
N GLN A 579 -28.69 2.45 8.35
CA GLN A 579 -29.94 1.85 7.84
C GLN A 579 -30.94 2.89 7.32
N ARG A 580 -31.06 4.05 7.98
CA ARG A 580 -32.00 5.13 7.60
C ARG A 580 -31.54 5.96 6.41
N THR A 581 -30.24 6.18 6.29
CA THR A 581 -29.65 7.11 5.31
C THR A 581 -29.13 6.40 4.07
N GLY A 582 -28.82 5.10 4.17
CA GLY A 582 -28.10 4.34 3.16
C GLY A 582 -26.59 4.62 3.14
N ILE A 583 -26.05 5.37 4.11
CA ILE A 583 -24.60 5.64 4.20
C ILE A 583 -23.92 4.37 4.74
N PRO A 584 -22.92 3.81 4.04
CA PRO A 584 -22.24 2.59 4.47
C PRO A 584 -21.40 2.79 5.74
N LEU A 585 -21.28 1.73 6.54
CA LEU A 585 -20.39 1.69 7.70
C LEU A 585 -18.96 1.30 7.28
N VAL A 586 -17.94 1.71 8.04
CA VAL A 586 -16.56 1.23 7.90
C VAL A 586 -15.93 1.04 9.27
N ALA A 587 -15.21 -0.06 9.47
CA ALA A 587 -14.54 -0.37 10.73
C ALA A 587 -13.11 0.16 10.75
N THR A 588 -12.71 0.80 11.85
CA THR A 588 -11.34 1.29 12.07
C THR A 588 -10.93 1.07 13.53
N ASN A 589 -9.68 1.40 13.88
CA ASN A 589 -9.16 1.22 15.24
C ASN A 589 -8.33 2.40 15.75
N ASP A 590 -8.40 3.58 15.12
CA ASP A 590 -7.79 4.82 15.61
C ASP A 590 -6.41 4.65 16.27
N SER A 591 -5.51 3.99 15.55
CA SER A 591 -4.32 3.39 16.18
C SER A 591 -3.22 4.41 16.38
N HIS A 592 -2.72 4.53 17.61
CA HIS A 592 -1.68 5.50 18.00
C HIS A 592 -0.32 4.86 18.27
N TYR A 593 -0.26 3.54 18.43
CA TYR A 593 0.98 2.79 18.62
C TYR A 593 0.95 1.46 17.84
N THR A 594 2.12 0.88 17.54
CA THR A 594 2.16 -0.27 16.62
C THR A 594 1.76 -1.57 17.28
N ARG A 595 2.24 -1.85 18.50
CA ARG A 595 1.93 -3.10 19.22
C ARG A 595 1.27 -2.78 20.56
N LYS A 596 0.45 -3.71 21.05
CA LYS A 596 -0.23 -3.56 22.35
C LYS A 596 0.73 -3.24 23.52
N ASP A 597 1.92 -3.83 23.51
CA ASP A 597 2.96 -3.61 24.54
C ASP A 597 3.55 -2.19 24.55
N ASP A 598 3.25 -1.36 23.55
CA ASP A 598 3.74 0.02 23.44
C ASP A 598 2.83 1.03 24.18
N ALA A 599 1.71 0.59 24.77
CA ALA A 599 0.72 1.45 25.44
C ALA A 599 1.33 2.31 26.57
N GLU A 600 2.25 1.78 27.36
CA GLU A 600 2.93 2.54 28.42
C GLU A 600 3.86 3.61 27.86
N ALA A 601 4.60 3.29 26.79
CA ALA A 601 5.47 4.26 26.12
C ALA A 601 4.65 5.41 25.53
N HIS A 602 3.46 5.12 25.02
CA HIS A 602 2.49 6.11 24.57
C HIS A 602 1.94 6.97 25.71
N ASP A 603 1.53 6.42 26.87
CA ASP A 603 1.12 7.21 28.05
C ASP A 603 2.24 8.18 28.50
N ILE A 604 3.49 7.71 28.47
CA ILE A 604 4.67 8.54 28.75
C ILE A 604 4.80 9.67 27.71
N LEU A 605 4.57 9.39 26.43
CA LEU A 605 4.61 10.39 25.36
C LEU A 605 3.57 11.50 25.58
N LEU A 606 2.34 11.15 25.98
CA LEU A 606 1.29 12.11 26.33
C LEU A 606 1.65 12.95 27.57
N CYS A 607 2.30 12.36 28.56
CA CYS A 607 2.84 13.09 29.72
C CYS A 607 3.87 14.15 29.29
N LEU A 608 4.72 13.82 28.31
CA LEU A 608 5.69 14.76 27.75
C LEU A 608 5.01 15.92 27.01
N GLN A 609 3.96 15.63 26.26
CA GLN A 609 3.18 16.64 25.54
C GLN A 609 2.51 17.63 26.50
N THR A 610 1.92 17.12 27.58
CA THR A 610 1.13 17.91 28.54
C THR A 610 1.96 18.50 29.68
N GLY A 611 3.24 18.13 29.80
CA GLY A 611 4.11 18.55 30.89
C GLY A 611 3.71 17.96 32.24
N THR A 612 3.10 16.78 32.25
CA THR A 612 2.66 16.06 33.44
C THR A 612 3.54 14.83 33.72
N VAL A 613 3.24 14.10 34.78
CA VAL A 613 3.93 12.86 35.17
C VAL A 613 2.94 11.70 35.26
N VAL A 614 3.42 10.47 35.05
CA VAL A 614 2.59 9.25 35.06
C VAL A 614 1.92 9.00 36.42
N SER A 615 2.50 9.51 37.51
CA SER A 615 1.92 9.44 38.86
C SER A 615 0.71 10.37 39.04
N ASP A 616 0.52 11.38 38.19
CA ASP A 616 -0.65 12.26 38.23
C ASP A 616 -1.90 11.53 37.73
N GLN A 617 -2.92 11.46 38.59
CA GLN A 617 -4.21 10.82 38.30
C GLN A 617 -5.09 11.65 37.34
N LYS A 618 -4.81 12.95 37.20
CA LYS A 618 -5.56 13.87 36.31
C LYS A 618 -4.86 14.11 34.98
N ARG A 619 -3.77 13.40 34.70
CA ARG A 619 -3.04 13.50 33.44
C ARG A 619 -3.93 13.10 32.25
N MET A 620 -3.56 13.57 31.06
CA MET A 620 -4.12 13.07 29.82
C MET A 620 -3.63 11.63 29.60
N ARG A 621 -4.58 10.70 29.46
CA ARG A 621 -4.32 9.30 29.12
C ARG A 621 -5.50 8.74 28.34
N PHE A 622 -5.26 7.71 27.55
CA PHE A 622 -6.32 7.00 26.85
C PHE A 622 -7.11 6.10 27.82
N HIS A 623 -8.31 5.68 27.43
CA HIS A 623 -9.21 4.92 28.31
C HIS A 623 -8.67 3.52 28.65
N ASN A 624 -7.94 2.90 27.72
CA ASN A 624 -7.32 1.60 27.85
C ASN A 624 -6.23 1.40 26.77
N ASP A 625 -5.71 0.17 26.68
CA ASP A 625 -4.55 -0.21 25.86
C ASP A 625 -4.94 -0.81 24.48
N GLU A 626 -6.11 -0.46 23.93
CA GLU A 626 -6.65 -1.06 22.70
C GLU A 626 -6.38 -0.26 21.40
N PHE A 627 -5.57 0.79 21.46
CA PHE A 627 -5.30 1.75 20.38
C PHE A 627 -4.03 1.41 19.59
N TYR A 628 -3.81 0.10 19.34
CA TYR A 628 -2.70 -0.39 18.53
C TYR A 628 -3.16 -0.91 17.17
N LEU A 629 -2.22 -1.11 16.25
CA LEU A 629 -2.50 -1.79 14.98
C LEU A 629 -2.86 -3.26 15.20
N LYS A 630 -4.15 -3.53 15.40
CA LYS A 630 -4.72 -4.88 15.53
C LYS A 630 -4.53 -5.70 14.25
N THR A 631 -4.32 -6.99 14.41
CA THR A 631 -4.30 -7.94 13.29
C THR A 631 -5.67 -8.04 12.63
N PRO A 632 -5.77 -8.48 11.36
CA PRO A 632 -7.07 -8.68 10.71
C PRO A 632 -7.99 -9.65 11.47
N ALA A 633 -7.43 -10.66 12.13
CA ALA A 633 -8.19 -11.61 12.95
C ALA A 633 -8.80 -10.95 14.19
N GLU A 634 -8.04 -10.11 14.90
CA GLU A 634 -8.55 -9.34 16.05
C GLU A 634 -9.66 -8.38 15.61
N MET A 635 -9.49 -7.71 14.48
CA MET A 635 -10.52 -6.82 13.93
C MET A 635 -11.77 -7.58 13.48
N ALA A 636 -11.63 -8.75 12.87
CA ALA A 636 -12.76 -9.58 12.46
C ALA A 636 -13.56 -10.06 13.68
N GLU A 637 -12.90 -10.42 14.77
CA GLU A 637 -13.56 -10.81 16.01
C GLU A 637 -14.34 -9.64 16.63
N ARG A 638 -13.71 -8.46 16.74
CA ARG A 638 -14.33 -7.27 17.31
C ARG A 638 -15.56 -6.81 16.52
N PHE A 639 -15.46 -6.81 15.19
CA PHE A 639 -16.53 -6.34 14.30
C PHE A 639 -17.40 -7.47 13.75
N ARG A 640 -17.48 -8.62 14.42
CA ARG A 640 -18.33 -9.75 14.00
C ARG A 640 -19.80 -9.35 13.81
N ALA A 641 -20.29 -8.38 14.58
CA ALA A 641 -21.66 -7.85 14.45
C ALA A 641 -21.85 -6.92 13.23
N PHE A 642 -20.76 -6.42 12.65
CA PHE A 642 -20.74 -5.47 11.54
C PHE A 642 -19.83 -5.94 10.40
N PRO A 643 -20.12 -7.11 9.78
CA PRO A 643 -19.24 -7.72 8.79
C PRO A 643 -19.07 -6.85 7.53
N GLU A 644 -20.08 -6.06 7.18
CA GLU A 644 -19.99 -5.10 6.08
C GLU A 644 -18.98 -3.98 6.36
N ALA A 645 -18.93 -3.47 7.59
CA ALA A 645 -18.00 -2.41 7.98
C ALA A 645 -16.56 -2.88 7.92
N PHE A 646 -16.31 -4.13 8.32
CA PHE A 646 -15.02 -4.81 8.15
C PHE A 646 -14.66 -4.94 6.67
N ALA A 647 -15.58 -5.41 5.83
CA ALA A 647 -15.34 -5.60 4.40
C ALA A 647 -15.13 -4.29 3.63
N ASN A 648 -15.79 -3.21 4.04
CA ASN A 648 -15.65 -1.89 3.43
C ASN A 648 -14.24 -1.32 3.58
N THR A 649 -13.45 -1.78 4.56
CA THR A 649 -12.03 -1.36 4.68
C THR A 649 -11.21 -1.69 3.44
N VAL A 650 -11.34 -2.92 2.94
CA VAL A 650 -10.64 -3.41 1.74
C VAL A 650 -11.22 -2.74 0.49
N ARG A 651 -12.55 -2.58 0.41
CA ARG A 651 -13.19 -1.90 -0.74
C ARG A 651 -12.76 -0.43 -0.87
N ILE A 652 -12.56 0.27 0.25
CA ILE A 652 -12.01 1.63 0.24
C ILE A 652 -10.55 1.59 -0.22
N ALA A 653 -9.75 0.65 0.31
CA ALA A 653 -8.36 0.51 -0.09
C ALA A 653 -8.18 0.24 -1.60
N GLU A 654 -9.07 -0.54 -2.21
CA GLU A 654 -9.11 -0.82 -3.65
C GLU A 654 -9.48 0.41 -4.51
N ARG A 655 -10.07 1.45 -3.90
CA ARG A 655 -10.38 2.73 -4.57
C ARG A 655 -9.24 3.75 -4.44
N CYS A 656 -8.23 3.46 -3.63
CA CYS A 656 -7.14 4.37 -3.29
C CYS A 656 -5.86 3.99 -4.05
N HIS A 657 -5.60 4.70 -5.15
CA HIS A 657 -4.43 4.53 -6.01
C HIS A 657 -3.78 5.88 -6.32
N LEU A 658 -2.80 6.25 -5.49
CA LEU A 658 -1.96 7.41 -5.72
C LEU A 658 -0.68 6.99 -6.47
N GLU A 659 -0.34 7.74 -7.51
CA GLU A 659 0.96 7.67 -8.18
C GLU A 659 1.60 9.06 -8.17
N LEU A 660 2.81 9.15 -7.60
CA LEU A 660 3.56 10.39 -7.54
C LEU A 660 4.62 10.41 -8.64
N ASP A 661 4.69 11.52 -9.39
CA ASP A 661 5.79 11.72 -10.34
C ASP A 661 7.06 12.10 -9.55
N THR A 662 8.17 11.45 -9.90
CA THR A 662 9.48 11.65 -9.27
C THR A 662 10.45 12.37 -10.21
N LYS A 663 9.99 12.78 -11.39
CA LYS A 663 10.79 13.54 -12.33
C LYS A 663 11.20 14.89 -11.73
N PRO A 664 12.45 15.34 -11.96
CA PRO A 664 12.89 16.66 -11.56
C PRO A 664 11.98 17.77 -12.08
N LEU A 665 11.54 18.64 -11.17
CA LEU A 665 10.73 19.82 -11.42
C LEU A 665 11.61 21.06 -11.18
N LEU A 666 12.03 21.68 -12.28
CA LEU A 666 12.88 22.88 -12.23
C LEU A 666 12.02 24.15 -12.23
N PRO A 667 12.38 25.18 -11.45
CA PRO A 667 11.70 26.46 -11.52
C PRO A 667 11.93 27.14 -12.88
N ARG A 668 11.03 28.05 -13.23
CA ARG A 668 11.14 28.85 -14.45
C ARG A 668 12.00 30.09 -14.18
N PHE A 669 12.89 30.42 -15.12
CA PHE A 669 13.65 31.67 -15.11
C PHE A 669 13.20 32.54 -16.29
N GLU A 670 12.79 33.77 -16.02
CA GLU A 670 12.41 34.71 -17.06
C GLU A 670 13.65 35.21 -17.82
N VAL A 671 13.65 34.99 -19.13
CA VAL A 671 14.74 35.43 -20.03
C VAL A 671 14.28 36.57 -20.94
N PRO A 672 15.19 37.42 -21.44
CA PRO A 672 14.83 38.48 -22.37
C PRO A 672 14.15 37.95 -23.63
N HIS A 673 13.24 38.76 -24.20
CA HIS A 673 12.44 38.36 -25.37
C HIS A 673 13.31 37.85 -26.53
N GLY A 674 12.97 36.67 -27.06
CA GLY A 674 13.66 36.03 -28.18
C GLY A 674 14.86 35.15 -27.79
N GLN A 675 15.12 34.96 -26.48
CA GLN A 675 16.11 34.00 -25.98
C GLN A 675 15.43 32.83 -25.28
N THR A 676 16.13 31.69 -25.22
CA THR A 676 15.85 30.56 -24.32
C THR A 676 16.80 30.61 -23.11
N ALA A 677 16.52 29.82 -22.06
CA ALA A 677 17.40 29.70 -20.89
C ALA A 677 18.84 29.33 -21.28
N GLU A 678 19.00 28.41 -22.22
CA GLU A 678 20.29 27.91 -22.72
C GLU A 678 21.06 29.02 -23.45
N THR A 679 20.40 29.71 -24.40
CA THR A 679 21.04 30.80 -25.15
C THR A 679 21.42 31.98 -24.24
N TYR A 680 20.59 32.28 -23.25
CA TYR A 680 20.86 33.34 -22.28
C TYR A 680 22.01 32.97 -21.34
N LEU A 681 22.02 31.73 -20.83
CA LEU A 681 23.10 31.18 -20.01
C LEU A 681 24.43 31.22 -20.76
N ARG A 682 24.49 30.72 -22.00
CA ARG A 682 25.71 30.73 -22.83
C ARG A 682 26.30 32.13 -22.93
N ARG A 683 25.46 33.13 -23.22
CA ARG A 683 25.88 34.53 -23.33
C ARG A 683 26.47 35.06 -22.02
N LEU A 684 25.86 34.77 -20.86
CA LEU A 684 26.37 35.20 -19.56
C LEU A 684 27.71 34.52 -19.23
N VAL A 685 27.83 33.22 -19.50
CA VAL A 685 29.07 32.47 -19.26
C VAL A 685 30.20 32.99 -20.14
N GLU A 686 29.97 33.23 -21.43
CA GLU A 686 30.99 33.78 -22.33
C GLU A 686 31.46 35.18 -21.88
N GLN A 687 30.55 35.99 -21.33
CA GLN A 687 30.91 37.31 -20.75
C GLN A 687 31.75 37.14 -19.47
N GLY A 688 31.36 36.21 -18.60
CA GLY A 688 32.11 35.90 -17.38
C GLY A 688 33.49 35.32 -17.64
N LEU A 689 33.62 34.40 -18.59
CA LEU A 689 34.92 33.83 -18.97
C LEU A 689 35.88 34.89 -19.52
N LYS A 690 35.38 35.85 -20.30
CA LYS A 690 36.20 36.97 -20.80
C LYS A 690 36.69 37.91 -19.69
N SER A 691 35.94 38.05 -18.60
CA SER A 691 36.38 38.88 -17.47
C SER A 691 37.38 38.15 -16.57
N ARG A 692 37.23 36.83 -16.42
CA ARG A 692 38.07 35.96 -15.58
C ARG A 692 39.39 35.57 -16.25
N TYR A 693 39.35 35.31 -17.56
CA TYR A 693 40.51 34.91 -18.36
C TYR A 693 40.82 35.98 -19.42
N PRO A 694 41.89 36.77 -19.25
CA PRO A 694 42.32 37.75 -20.25
C PRO A 694 42.57 37.13 -21.63
N GLU A 695 43.04 35.87 -21.67
CA GLU A 695 43.14 35.05 -22.88
C GLU A 695 42.47 33.67 -22.65
N LEU A 696 41.39 33.37 -23.39
CA LEU A 696 40.77 32.04 -23.35
C LEU A 696 41.64 31.03 -24.14
N GLY A 697 42.54 30.35 -23.43
CA GLY A 697 43.29 29.20 -23.94
C GLY A 697 42.39 28.00 -24.30
N GLN A 698 42.92 27.04 -25.06
CA GLN A 698 42.15 25.91 -25.59
C GLN A 698 41.54 25.03 -24.48
N VAL A 699 42.28 24.78 -23.39
CA VAL A 699 41.83 23.99 -22.24
C VAL A 699 40.53 24.54 -21.63
N VAL A 700 40.45 25.86 -21.46
CA VAL A 700 39.27 26.56 -20.91
C VAL A 700 38.08 26.45 -21.87
N ARG A 701 38.32 26.59 -23.18
CA ARG A 701 37.26 26.47 -24.20
C ARG A 701 36.70 25.06 -24.27
N ASP A 702 37.57 24.07 -24.29
CA ASP A 702 37.16 22.66 -24.34
C ASP A 702 36.38 22.26 -23.09
N ARG A 703 36.82 22.71 -21.91
CA ARG A 703 36.08 22.51 -20.66
C ARG A 703 34.70 23.18 -20.72
N PHE A 704 34.63 24.43 -21.17
CA PHE A 704 33.36 25.14 -21.29
C PHE A 704 32.36 24.43 -22.22
N GLU A 705 32.77 24.03 -23.43
CA GLU A 705 31.86 23.36 -24.37
C GLU A 705 31.43 21.97 -23.86
N MET A 706 32.31 21.24 -23.18
CA MET A 706 31.95 20.00 -22.50
C MET A 706 30.88 20.24 -21.43
N GLU A 707 31.15 21.13 -20.47
CA GLU A 707 30.21 21.40 -19.37
C GLU A 707 28.87 21.93 -19.89
N PHE A 708 28.90 22.88 -20.83
CA PHE A 708 27.70 23.47 -21.41
C PHE A 708 26.86 22.42 -22.13
N GLY A 709 27.49 21.56 -22.93
CA GLY A 709 26.80 20.46 -23.60
C GLY A 709 26.13 19.51 -22.59
N VAL A 710 26.74 19.25 -21.44
CA VAL A 710 26.13 18.43 -20.39
C VAL A 710 24.91 19.14 -19.77
N ILE A 711 25.05 20.42 -19.40
CA ILE A 711 23.96 21.21 -18.79
C ILE A 711 22.76 21.35 -19.74
N GLU A 712 23.02 21.60 -21.03
CA GLU A 712 21.99 21.68 -22.08
C GLU A 712 21.27 20.35 -22.25
N ALA A 713 22.01 19.24 -22.36
CA ALA A 713 21.41 17.91 -22.52
C ALA A 713 20.54 17.49 -21.32
N MET A 714 20.88 17.97 -20.12
CA MET A 714 20.14 17.67 -18.88
C MET A 714 19.05 18.70 -18.56
N GLY A 715 18.95 19.79 -19.31
CA GLY A 715 17.94 20.83 -19.11
C GLY A 715 18.14 21.70 -17.86
N TYR A 716 19.37 21.79 -17.33
CA TYR A 716 19.64 22.52 -16.08
C TYR A 716 19.98 24.01 -16.28
N ALA A 717 19.83 24.56 -17.49
CA ALA A 717 20.13 25.97 -17.74
C ALA A 717 19.34 26.94 -16.82
N PRO A 718 18.02 26.77 -16.59
CA PRO A 718 17.27 27.62 -15.64
C PRO A 718 17.85 27.60 -14.23
N TYR A 719 18.35 26.45 -13.77
CA TYR A 719 18.92 26.29 -12.43
C TYR A 719 20.15 27.18 -12.21
N PHE A 720 21.11 27.14 -13.15
CA PHE A 720 22.31 27.98 -13.07
C PHE A 720 21.96 29.48 -13.14
N LEU A 721 20.96 29.84 -13.94
CA LEU A 721 20.48 31.23 -14.03
C LEU A 721 19.89 31.71 -12.70
N ILE A 722 19.05 30.90 -12.05
CA ILE A 722 18.48 31.22 -10.74
C ILE A 722 19.58 31.43 -9.69
N VAL A 723 20.56 30.52 -9.64
CA VAL A 723 21.67 30.59 -8.68
C VAL A 723 22.53 31.83 -8.91
N SER A 724 22.94 32.07 -10.16
CA SER A 724 23.73 33.26 -10.51
C SER A 724 23.00 34.54 -10.10
N ASP A 725 21.69 34.59 -10.33
CA ASP A 725 20.88 35.78 -10.12
C ASP A 725 20.80 36.23 -8.66
N PHE A 726 20.47 35.32 -7.72
CA PHE A 726 20.41 35.73 -6.32
C PHE A 726 21.80 35.97 -5.71
N ILE A 727 22.86 35.33 -6.24
CA ILE A 727 24.25 35.61 -5.84
C ILE A 727 24.67 37.01 -6.30
N ASP A 728 24.32 37.39 -7.53
CA ASP A 728 24.57 38.73 -8.05
C ASP A 728 23.80 39.79 -7.25
N PHE A 729 22.53 39.53 -6.93
CA PHE A 729 21.75 40.37 -6.04
C PHE A 729 22.43 40.54 -4.68
N ALA A 730 22.85 39.45 -4.05
CA ALA A 730 23.51 39.46 -2.74
C ALA A 730 24.74 40.37 -2.75
N ARG A 731 25.64 40.18 -3.73
CA ARG A 731 26.86 41.01 -3.87
C ARG A 731 26.57 42.48 -4.11
N GLN A 732 25.60 42.79 -4.98
CA GLN A 732 25.22 44.17 -5.28
C GLN A 732 24.56 44.90 -4.11
N ASN A 733 23.99 44.14 -3.16
CA ASN A 733 23.24 44.68 -2.02
C ASN A 733 23.98 44.56 -0.68
N GLY A 734 25.29 44.30 -0.73
CA GLY A 734 26.16 44.25 0.44
C GLY A 734 25.84 43.07 1.36
N VAL A 735 25.52 41.91 0.77
CA VAL A 735 25.42 40.62 1.47
C VAL A 735 26.65 39.81 1.08
N ALA A 736 27.45 39.39 2.07
CA ALA A 736 28.64 38.60 1.78
C ALA A 736 28.25 37.19 1.35
N VAL A 737 28.91 36.70 0.30
CA VAL A 737 28.70 35.37 -0.27
C VAL A 737 30.00 34.58 -0.12
N GLY A 738 29.89 33.33 0.31
CA GLY A 738 31.04 32.43 0.41
C GLY A 738 31.67 32.11 -0.95
N PRO A 739 32.88 31.54 -0.96
CA PRO A 739 33.61 31.22 -2.19
C PRO A 739 33.00 30.07 -3.02
N GLY A 740 31.99 29.39 -2.48
CA GLY A 740 31.32 28.21 -3.05
C GLY A 740 31.53 26.97 -2.18
N ARG A 741 30.52 26.09 -2.12
CA ARG A 741 30.52 24.87 -1.32
C ARG A 741 30.23 23.63 -2.18
N GLY A 742 30.73 22.48 -1.74
CA GLY A 742 30.46 21.20 -2.37
C GLY A 742 31.11 21.06 -3.74
N SER A 743 30.55 20.19 -4.57
CA SER A 743 31.08 19.89 -5.90
C SER A 743 30.87 21.01 -6.91
N ALA A 744 30.02 22.00 -6.63
CA ALA A 744 29.75 23.13 -7.53
C ALA A 744 31.03 23.91 -7.92
N ALA A 745 32.05 23.91 -7.06
CA ALA A 745 33.36 24.50 -7.31
C ALA A 745 34.12 23.85 -8.48
N GLY A 746 33.78 22.62 -8.87
CA GLY A 746 34.39 21.92 -10.01
C GLY A 746 33.89 22.36 -11.38
N SER A 747 32.95 23.32 -11.46
CA SER A 747 32.40 23.81 -12.73
C SER A 747 33.00 25.15 -13.16
N ILE A 748 33.53 25.20 -14.38
CA ILE A 748 34.01 26.45 -14.99
C ILE A 748 32.84 27.41 -15.29
N ILE A 749 31.65 26.86 -15.54
CA ILE A 749 30.42 27.63 -15.72
C ILE A 749 30.02 28.31 -14.40
N SER A 750 30.06 27.61 -13.27
CA SER A 750 29.86 28.22 -11.94
C SER A 750 30.85 29.34 -11.67
N TYR A 751 32.13 29.14 -12.00
CA TYR A 751 33.17 30.15 -11.82
C TYR A 751 32.97 31.39 -12.70
N ALA A 752 32.62 31.18 -13.98
CA ALA A 752 32.36 32.25 -14.94
C ALA A 752 31.18 33.13 -14.51
N LEU A 753 30.08 32.53 -14.04
CA LEU A 753 28.92 33.24 -13.50
C LEU A 753 29.19 33.85 -12.11
N GLY A 754 30.34 33.56 -11.51
CA GLY A 754 30.66 33.96 -10.16
C GLY A 754 29.83 33.26 -9.10
N ILE A 755 29.18 32.14 -9.40
CA ILE A 755 28.56 31.27 -8.39
C ILE A 755 29.65 30.78 -7.42
N THR A 756 30.82 30.42 -7.96
CA THR A 756 32.03 30.10 -7.20
C THR A 756 33.12 31.14 -7.49
N THR A 757 34.10 31.27 -6.60
CA THR A 757 35.24 32.18 -6.78
C THR A 757 36.56 31.47 -7.02
N LEU A 758 36.57 30.13 -6.98
CA LEU A 758 37.75 29.29 -7.17
C LEU A 758 37.84 28.83 -8.63
N ASP A 759 39.03 28.93 -9.24
CA ASP A 759 39.27 28.45 -10.61
C ASP A 759 39.40 26.91 -10.62
N PRO A 760 38.46 26.16 -11.23
CA PRO A 760 38.49 24.70 -11.22
C PRO A 760 39.66 24.12 -12.03
N ILE A 761 40.17 24.82 -13.05
CA ILE A 761 41.30 24.35 -13.85
C ILE A 761 42.60 24.48 -13.07
N GLN A 762 42.81 25.62 -12.40
CA GLN A 762 44.00 25.85 -11.60
C GLN A 762 44.14 24.84 -10.45
N HIS A 763 43.02 24.45 -9.82
CA HIS A 763 43.01 23.57 -8.65
C HIS A 763 42.66 22.11 -9.00
N GLY A 764 42.65 21.72 -10.28
CA GLY A 764 42.43 20.33 -10.70
C GLY A 764 41.06 19.76 -10.35
N LEU A 765 40.03 20.59 -10.19
CA LEU A 765 38.70 20.18 -9.79
C LEU A 765 37.91 19.57 -10.97
N ILE A 766 37.16 18.51 -10.68
CA ILE A 766 36.48 17.69 -11.69
C ILE A 766 34.99 18.07 -11.81
N PHE A 767 34.50 18.31 -13.02
CA PHE A 767 33.12 18.69 -13.28
C PHE A 767 32.16 17.51 -13.14
N GLU A 768 32.56 16.33 -13.60
CA GLU A 768 31.77 15.10 -13.55
C GLU A 768 31.43 14.68 -12.11
N ARG A 769 32.22 15.13 -11.14
CA ARG A 769 31.94 14.98 -9.70
C ARG A 769 30.75 15.82 -9.23
N PHE A 770 30.48 16.92 -9.92
CA PHE A 770 29.32 17.77 -9.71
C PHE A 770 28.11 17.30 -10.52
N LEU A 771 28.31 17.08 -11.81
CA LEU A 771 27.23 16.84 -12.75
C LEU A 771 27.66 15.82 -13.80
N ASN A 772 26.99 14.66 -13.80
CA ASN A 772 27.39 13.49 -14.57
C ASN A 772 26.25 13.04 -15.49
N ARG A 773 26.53 12.85 -16.79
CA ARG A 773 25.54 12.34 -17.76
C ARG A 773 25.14 10.90 -17.50
N GLU A 774 26.05 10.09 -16.97
CA GLU A 774 25.83 8.67 -16.70
C GLU A 774 25.02 8.45 -15.42
N ARG A 775 24.91 9.47 -14.57
CA ARG A 775 24.13 9.48 -13.34
C ARG A 775 23.26 10.74 -13.28
N ILE A 776 22.05 10.65 -13.83
CA ILE A 776 21.07 11.74 -13.77
C ILE A 776 20.62 11.94 -12.32
N SER A 777 21.20 12.92 -11.65
CA SER A 777 20.78 13.41 -10.34
C SER A 777 20.63 14.92 -10.37
N MET A 778 19.70 15.45 -9.57
CA MET A 778 19.55 16.90 -9.45
C MET A 778 20.83 17.53 -8.89
N PRO A 779 21.36 18.60 -9.52
CA PRO A 779 22.51 19.31 -9.00
C PRO A 779 22.14 20.05 -7.70
N ASP A 780 23.07 20.06 -6.75
CA ASP A 780 22.94 20.73 -5.46
C ASP A 780 24.06 21.76 -5.31
N ILE A 781 23.72 23.04 -5.47
CA ILE A 781 24.60 24.19 -5.27
C ILE A 781 24.21 24.83 -3.93
N ASP A 782 24.99 24.51 -2.91
CA ASP A 782 24.90 25.13 -1.59
C ASP A 782 25.57 26.51 -1.62
N VAL A 783 24.89 27.53 -1.09
CA VAL A 783 25.41 28.90 -1.06
C VAL A 783 25.45 29.42 0.37
N ASP A 784 26.63 29.88 0.78
CA ASP A 784 26.85 30.50 2.07
C ASP A 784 26.64 32.02 1.98
N PHE A 785 25.85 32.57 2.89
CA PHE A 785 25.64 34.00 3.10
C PHE A 785 26.07 34.40 4.49
N ASP A 786 26.35 35.68 4.73
CA ASP A 786 26.50 36.16 6.10
C ASP A 786 25.19 35.96 6.89
N ASP A 787 25.32 35.57 8.16
CA ASP A 787 24.18 35.18 9.00
C ASP A 787 23.22 36.35 9.30
N ARG A 788 23.68 37.59 9.16
CA ARG A 788 22.89 38.80 9.44
C ARG A 788 21.98 39.19 8.28
N ASN A 789 22.40 38.94 7.04
CA ASN A 789 21.71 39.41 5.85
C ASN A 789 21.12 38.29 4.97
N ARG A 790 21.36 37.01 5.28
CA ARG A 790 20.75 35.86 4.60
C ARG A 790 19.27 36.05 4.26
N ASP A 791 18.48 36.50 5.23
CA ASP A 791 17.03 36.67 5.07
C ASP A 791 16.66 37.66 3.95
N ARG A 792 17.52 38.65 3.65
CA ARG A 792 17.29 39.61 2.55
C ARG A 792 17.34 38.92 1.18
N VAL A 793 18.16 37.87 1.04
CA VAL A 793 18.24 37.07 -0.19
C VAL A 793 16.99 36.20 -0.33
N ILE A 794 16.50 35.63 0.77
CA ILE A 794 15.24 34.87 0.78
C ILE A 794 14.07 35.77 0.36
N ASP A 795 14.00 36.97 0.93
CA ASP A 795 12.95 37.95 0.60
C ASP A 795 13.02 38.36 -0.87
N TYR A 796 14.22 38.54 -1.43
CA TYR A 796 14.41 38.81 -2.87
C TYR A 796 13.92 37.66 -3.74
N VAL A 797 14.29 36.43 -3.41
CA VAL A 797 13.84 35.24 -4.15
C VAL A 797 12.32 35.13 -4.11
N GLY A 798 11.69 35.35 -2.96
CA GLY A 798 10.23 35.40 -2.84
C GLY A 798 9.57 36.53 -3.65
N GLN A 799 10.19 37.71 -3.72
CA GLN A 799 9.68 38.82 -4.53
C GLN A 799 9.83 38.58 -6.04
N LYS A 800 10.92 37.92 -6.45
CA LYS A 800 11.25 37.70 -7.86
C LYS A 800 10.52 36.51 -8.47
N TYR A 801 10.46 35.39 -7.76
CA TYR A 801 9.90 34.13 -8.27
C TYR A 801 8.45 33.90 -7.82
N GLY A 802 7.92 34.72 -6.91
CA GLY A 802 6.57 34.61 -6.36
C GLY A 802 6.59 34.10 -4.91
N GLN A 803 5.83 34.77 -4.04
CA GLN A 803 5.76 34.43 -2.61
C GLN A 803 5.11 33.07 -2.36
N ASP A 804 4.26 32.61 -3.27
CA ASP A 804 3.58 31.31 -3.27
C ASP A 804 4.38 30.21 -3.98
N HIS A 805 5.57 30.53 -4.53
CA HIS A 805 6.49 29.59 -5.17
C HIS A 805 7.72 29.26 -4.31
N VAL A 806 7.91 29.96 -3.19
CA VAL A 806 9.13 29.88 -2.36
C VAL A 806 8.76 29.61 -0.90
N ALA A 807 9.34 28.56 -0.32
CA ALA A 807 9.14 28.23 1.09
C ALA A 807 10.41 27.68 1.73
N GLN A 808 10.51 27.82 3.05
CA GLN A 808 11.55 27.17 3.83
C GLN A 808 11.21 25.70 4.03
N ILE A 809 12.22 24.83 4.12
CA ILE A 809 12.03 23.40 4.32
C ILE A 809 11.88 23.12 5.83
N ILE A 810 10.98 22.21 6.21
CA ILE A 810 10.83 21.77 7.60
C ILE A 810 11.94 20.79 7.98
N THR A 811 12.30 20.77 9.25
CA THR A 811 13.14 19.75 9.86
C THR A 811 12.49 19.22 11.12
N PHE A 812 12.72 17.94 11.41
CA PHE A 812 12.13 17.26 12.56
C PHE A 812 13.19 16.98 13.63
N GLY A 813 12.96 17.49 14.84
CA GLY A 813 13.79 17.17 15.99
C GLY A 813 13.40 15.80 16.56
N THR A 814 14.32 14.85 16.59
CA THR A 814 14.09 13.48 17.11
C THR A 814 14.61 13.28 18.53
N MET A 815 14.00 12.36 19.28
CA MET A 815 14.41 12.03 20.64
C MET A 815 15.69 11.17 20.66
N LYS A 816 16.88 11.78 20.72
CA LYS A 816 18.17 11.07 20.78
C LYS A 816 18.39 10.39 22.13
N ALA A 817 19.21 9.33 22.18
CA ALA A 817 19.57 8.53 23.37
C ALA A 817 19.63 9.30 24.71
N ARG A 818 20.44 10.36 24.77
CA ARG A 818 20.59 11.19 25.98
C ARG A 818 19.36 12.00 26.34
N ALA A 819 18.66 12.52 25.34
CA ALA A 819 17.47 13.34 25.54
C ALA A 819 16.28 12.47 25.96
N VAL A 820 16.09 11.32 25.32
CA VAL A 820 14.98 10.41 25.62
C VAL A 820 15.08 9.84 27.04
N ILE A 821 16.27 9.51 27.56
CA ILE A 821 16.45 9.15 28.98
C ILE A 821 15.95 10.26 29.90
N ARG A 822 16.28 11.52 29.58
CA ARG A 822 15.86 12.68 30.38
C ARG A 822 14.37 12.92 30.34
N ASP A 823 13.78 12.79 29.16
CA ASP A 823 12.36 12.99 28.97
C ASP A 823 11.55 11.89 29.67
N VAL A 824 11.86 10.62 29.41
CA VAL A 824 11.18 9.48 30.03
C VAL A 824 11.36 9.49 31.55
N GLY A 825 12.58 9.75 32.03
CA GLY A 825 12.83 9.87 33.47
C GLY A 825 12.00 10.97 34.14
N ARG A 826 11.83 12.13 33.48
CA ARG A 826 10.97 13.21 33.98
C ARG A 826 9.50 12.79 34.01
N ALA A 827 8.99 12.18 32.95
CA ALA A 827 7.60 11.73 32.89
C ALA A 827 7.28 10.60 33.89
N LEU A 828 8.26 9.73 34.18
CA LEU A 828 8.15 8.67 35.18
C LEU A 828 8.38 9.15 36.63
N ASP A 829 8.63 10.45 36.85
CA ASP A 829 8.88 11.03 38.18
C ASP A 829 10.14 10.46 38.87
N VAL A 830 11.15 10.06 38.08
CA VAL A 830 12.46 9.63 38.60
C VAL A 830 13.27 10.87 38.99
N PRO A 831 13.98 10.87 40.14
CA PRO A 831 14.76 12.02 40.57
C PRO A 831 15.73 12.53 39.50
N LEU A 832 15.63 13.82 39.13
CA LEU A 832 16.39 14.42 38.02
C LEU A 832 17.90 14.21 38.11
N ARG A 833 18.44 14.10 39.34
CA ARG A 833 19.87 13.82 39.57
C ARG A 833 20.28 12.44 39.06
N GLU A 834 19.43 11.43 39.25
CA GLU A 834 19.67 10.06 38.80
C GLU A 834 19.51 9.96 37.28
N VAL A 835 18.47 10.61 36.75
CA VAL A 835 18.20 10.69 35.31
C VAL A 835 19.38 11.35 34.57
N ASP A 836 19.91 12.46 35.08
CA ASP A 836 21.06 13.12 34.46
C ASP A 836 22.35 12.31 34.59
N HIS A 837 22.51 11.54 35.68
CA HIS A 837 23.61 10.59 35.82
C HIS A 837 23.56 9.52 34.73
N LEU A 838 22.42 8.85 34.55
CA LEU A 838 22.23 7.84 33.49
C LEU A 838 22.44 8.44 32.08
N ALA A 839 21.88 9.63 31.82
CA ALA A 839 22.03 10.29 30.52
C ALA A 839 23.50 10.67 30.21
N LYS A 840 24.32 10.95 31.22
CA LYS A 840 25.76 11.26 31.05
C LYS A 840 26.61 10.03 30.75
N LEU A 841 26.16 8.83 31.12
CA LEU A 841 26.87 7.57 30.81
C LEU A 841 26.84 7.25 29.31
N VAL A 842 25.80 7.69 28.58
CA VAL A 842 25.72 7.49 27.12
C VAL A 842 26.87 8.21 26.42
N PRO A 843 27.75 7.54 25.66
CA PRO A 843 28.90 8.20 25.03
C PRO A 843 28.51 9.27 23.98
N PRO A 844 29.26 10.38 23.85
CA PRO A 844 28.96 11.46 22.90
C PRO A 844 29.48 11.16 21.48
N THR A 845 29.24 9.96 20.96
CA THR A 845 29.66 9.59 19.59
C THR A 845 28.54 9.85 18.59
N LEU A 846 28.91 10.10 17.33
CA LEU A 846 27.94 10.27 16.25
C LEU A 846 27.10 9.00 16.09
N ASN A 847 25.80 9.15 15.84
CA ASN A 847 24.85 8.04 15.65
C ASN A 847 24.82 7.00 16.81
N MET A 848 25.08 7.46 18.04
CA MET A 848 24.88 6.66 19.24
C MET A 848 23.39 6.36 19.46
N THR A 849 23.09 5.10 19.81
CA THR A 849 21.75 4.64 20.19
C THR A 849 21.79 4.10 21.61
N LEU A 850 20.63 3.93 22.25
CA LEU A 850 20.56 3.33 23.58
C LEU A 850 21.13 1.92 23.61
N ASP A 851 20.80 1.08 22.62
CA ASP A 851 21.31 -0.29 22.56
C ASP A 851 22.83 -0.35 22.46
N LYS A 852 23.44 0.50 21.61
CA LYS A 852 24.90 0.60 21.52
C LYS A 852 25.50 1.10 22.83
N ALA A 853 24.89 2.10 23.45
CA ALA A 853 25.38 2.66 24.71
C ALA A 853 25.36 1.62 25.84
N ILE A 854 24.29 0.83 25.94
CA ILE A 854 24.15 -0.25 26.93
C ILE A 854 25.18 -1.36 26.69
N GLN A 855 25.44 -1.73 25.43
CA GLN A 855 26.47 -2.71 25.10
C GLN A 855 27.89 -2.22 25.42
N MET A 856 28.16 -0.93 25.26
CA MET A 856 29.49 -0.34 25.45
C MET A 856 29.80 0.01 26.92
N VAL A 857 28.78 0.34 27.72
CA VAL A 857 28.95 0.90 29.06
C VAL A 857 28.39 -0.06 30.12
N PRO A 858 29.25 -0.78 30.87
CA PRO A 858 28.82 -1.76 31.87
C PRO A 858 27.85 -1.18 32.91
N GLU A 859 28.00 0.08 33.31
CA GLU A 859 27.11 0.75 34.26
C GLU A 859 25.68 0.89 33.71
N LEU A 860 25.50 1.14 32.41
CA LEU A 860 24.17 1.19 31.77
C LEU A 860 23.55 -0.20 31.69
N ALA A 861 24.34 -1.23 31.38
CA ALA A 861 23.88 -2.62 31.40
C ALA A 861 23.51 -3.11 32.82
N GLN A 862 24.16 -2.57 33.85
CA GLN A 862 23.79 -2.84 35.24
C GLN A 862 22.53 -2.08 35.64
N ALA A 863 22.37 -0.82 35.20
CA ALA A 863 21.15 -0.04 35.43
C ALA A 863 19.92 -0.73 34.81
N GLU A 864 20.06 -1.36 33.64
CA GLU A 864 18.96 -2.13 33.02
C GLU A 864 18.39 -3.24 33.92
N LYS A 865 19.17 -3.74 34.90
CA LYS A 865 18.73 -4.79 35.83
C LYS A 865 18.07 -4.25 37.10
N ASP A 866 18.12 -2.94 37.34
CA ASP A 866 17.43 -2.30 38.44
C ASP A 866 15.97 -2.03 38.05
N PRO A 867 14.95 -2.47 38.81
CA PRO A 867 13.55 -2.35 38.42
C PRO A 867 13.09 -0.93 38.06
N VAL A 868 13.66 0.10 38.69
CA VAL A 868 13.29 1.51 38.43
C VAL A 868 13.86 1.94 37.07
N TYR A 869 15.12 1.62 36.82
CA TYR A 869 15.83 2.01 35.61
C TYR A 869 15.50 1.08 34.43
N GLU A 870 15.14 -0.17 34.66
CA GLU A 870 14.63 -1.11 33.66
C GLU A 870 13.42 -0.53 32.95
N ARG A 871 12.40 -0.10 33.72
CA ARG A 871 11.18 0.53 33.20
C ARG A 871 11.49 1.80 32.41
N LEU A 872 12.40 2.64 32.91
CA LEU A 872 12.85 3.86 32.23
C LEU A 872 13.53 3.52 30.90
N LEU A 873 14.54 2.65 30.90
CA LEU A 873 15.34 2.32 29.73
C LEU A 873 14.53 1.56 28.68
N LYS A 874 13.62 0.66 29.10
CA LYS A 874 12.68 -0.05 28.21
C LYS A 874 11.82 0.93 27.43
N ASN A 875 11.16 1.86 28.12
CA ASN A 875 10.31 2.87 27.46
C ASN A 875 11.14 3.89 26.66
N ALA A 876 12.34 4.24 27.14
CA ALA A 876 13.26 5.10 26.41
C ALA A 876 13.72 4.49 25.07
N ARG A 877 13.92 3.16 24.99
CA ARG A 877 14.21 2.48 23.71
C ARG A 877 13.07 2.58 22.72
N LYS A 878 11.83 2.45 23.18
CA LYS A 878 10.63 2.56 22.32
C LYS A 878 10.49 3.96 21.74
N LEU A 879 10.71 4.98 22.57
CA LEU A 879 10.60 6.38 22.18
C LEU A 879 11.88 6.93 21.49
N GLU A 880 13.02 6.25 21.57
CA GLU A 880 14.28 6.71 20.97
C GLU A 880 14.15 6.88 19.46
N GLY A 881 14.33 8.10 18.97
CA GLY A 881 14.28 8.41 17.54
C GLY A 881 12.90 8.78 17.02
N LEU A 882 11.84 8.74 17.85
CA LEU A 882 10.56 9.33 17.43
C LEU A 882 10.67 10.84 17.25
N VAL A 883 9.81 11.39 16.40
CA VAL A 883 9.73 12.83 16.16
C VAL A 883 9.12 13.55 17.37
N ARG A 884 9.81 14.60 17.84
CA ARG A 884 9.41 15.39 19.01
C ARG A 884 8.74 16.70 18.63
N HIS A 885 9.30 17.42 17.67
CA HIS A 885 8.82 18.74 17.27
C HIS A 885 9.23 19.07 15.84
N ALA A 886 8.45 19.91 15.20
CA ALA A 886 8.77 20.56 13.94
C ALA A 886 9.62 21.81 14.18
N SER A 887 10.56 22.09 13.29
CA SER A 887 11.36 23.31 13.26
C SER A 887 11.69 23.69 11.82
N THR A 888 12.16 24.91 11.61
CA THR A 888 12.59 25.34 10.28
C THR A 888 14.01 24.85 10.00
N HIS A 889 14.25 24.31 8.81
CA HIS A 889 15.60 23.94 8.37
C HIS A 889 16.49 25.19 8.36
N ALA A 890 17.72 25.07 8.85
CA ALA A 890 18.62 26.21 9.01
C ALA A 890 18.98 26.87 7.67
N ALA A 891 18.98 26.10 6.59
CA ALA A 891 19.40 26.57 5.26
C ALA A 891 18.38 26.35 4.14
N GLY A 892 17.48 25.39 4.29
CA GLY A 892 16.82 24.74 3.16
C GLY A 892 15.65 25.54 2.64
N ILE A 893 15.63 25.79 1.34
CA ILE A 893 14.59 26.51 0.61
C ILE A 893 14.18 25.67 -0.58
N VAL A 894 12.90 25.68 -0.89
CA VAL A 894 12.34 25.10 -2.12
C VAL A 894 11.80 26.22 -3.00
N ILE A 895 12.02 26.08 -4.30
CA ILE A 895 11.47 26.96 -5.33
C ILE A 895 10.73 26.07 -6.34
N THR A 896 9.50 26.42 -6.69
CA THR A 896 8.64 25.59 -7.56
C THR A 896 8.22 26.32 -8.83
N PRO A 897 7.97 25.61 -9.95
CA PRO A 897 7.51 26.23 -11.21
C PRO A 897 6.03 26.65 -11.19
N GLU A 898 5.21 26.00 -10.38
CA GLU A 898 3.81 26.35 -10.05
C GLU A 898 3.72 26.66 -8.55
N PRO A 899 2.61 27.25 -8.05
CA PRO A 899 2.45 27.50 -6.63
C PRO A 899 2.71 26.24 -5.79
N LEU A 900 3.39 26.39 -4.66
CA LEU A 900 3.89 25.30 -3.79
C LEU A 900 2.82 24.26 -3.43
N GLN A 901 1.59 24.74 -3.18
CA GLN A 901 0.43 23.93 -2.80
C GLN A 901 -0.07 23.01 -3.93
N HIS A 902 0.54 23.06 -5.12
CA HIS A 902 0.34 22.07 -6.16
C HIS A 902 1.10 20.76 -5.88
N TYR A 903 2.22 20.85 -5.15
CA TYR A 903 3.17 19.75 -4.98
C TYR A 903 3.32 19.29 -3.52
N LEU A 904 3.23 20.21 -2.56
CA LEU A 904 3.45 19.90 -1.15
C LEU A 904 2.57 20.72 -0.19
N PRO A 905 2.29 20.20 1.01
CA PRO A 905 1.56 20.92 2.04
C PRO A 905 2.45 21.95 2.74
N LEU A 906 1.83 23.05 3.17
CA LEU A 906 2.49 24.18 3.81
C LEU A 906 2.02 24.38 5.24
N GLN A 907 2.84 25.06 6.04
CA GLN A 907 2.48 25.56 7.35
C GLN A 907 3.18 26.88 7.66
N ALA A 908 2.66 27.61 8.64
CA ALA A 908 3.32 28.81 9.13
C ALA A 908 4.42 28.45 10.14
N SER A 909 5.60 29.05 9.98
CA SER A 909 6.62 29.15 11.02
C SER A 909 6.47 30.50 11.70
N ILE A 910 6.28 30.50 13.03
CA ILE A 910 6.16 31.71 13.84
C ILE A 910 7.43 31.80 14.69
N THR A 911 8.27 32.79 14.40
CA THR A 911 9.44 33.10 15.23
C THR A 911 9.17 34.38 16.02
N ARG A 912 9.35 34.34 17.34
CA ARG A 912 9.29 35.55 18.19
C ARG A 912 10.56 36.36 17.94
N GLY A 913 10.42 37.59 17.43
CA GLY A 913 11.56 38.47 17.20
C GLY A 913 12.15 39.03 18.51
N ASP A 914 13.47 38.97 18.67
CA ASP A 914 14.21 39.32 19.90
C ASP A 914 14.20 40.80 20.27
N LYS A 915 13.72 41.72 19.42
CA LYS A 915 13.92 43.16 19.66
C LYS A 915 12.67 44.02 19.77
N ASN A 916 11.49 43.60 19.32
CA ASN A 916 10.26 44.41 19.39
C ASN A 916 8.96 43.61 19.61
N GLY A 917 9.02 42.30 19.89
CA GLY A 917 7.82 41.47 20.05
C GLY A 917 6.99 41.29 18.76
N GLN A 918 7.50 41.71 17.59
CA GLN A 918 6.87 41.43 16.30
C GLN A 918 7.09 39.96 15.94
N GLU A 919 5.99 39.26 15.68
CA GLU A 919 6.00 37.89 15.19
C GLU A 919 6.41 37.89 13.71
N LYS A 920 7.54 37.24 13.39
CA LYS A 920 7.92 36.99 12.00
C LYS A 920 7.22 35.69 11.57
N ARG A 921 6.25 35.81 10.68
CA ARG A 921 5.52 34.67 10.08
C ARG A 921 6.16 34.33 8.74
N ALA A 922 6.75 33.15 8.63
CA ALA A 922 7.31 32.62 7.39
C ALA A 922 6.52 31.39 6.94
N VAL A 923 6.53 31.10 5.64
CA VAL A 923 5.93 29.87 5.09
C VAL A 923 6.97 28.77 5.08
N MET A 924 6.57 27.60 5.56
CA MET A 924 7.40 26.40 5.66
C MET A 924 6.66 25.23 5.02
N THR A 925 7.39 24.34 4.36
CA THR A 925 6.84 23.06 3.89
C THR A 925 6.44 22.16 5.07
N GLN A 926 5.60 21.16 4.82
CA GLN A 926 5.34 20.06 5.77
C GLN A 926 6.19 18.82 5.45
N TYR A 927 6.85 18.77 4.29
CA TYR A 927 7.75 17.69 3.91
C TYR A 927 9.20 18.04 4.22
N GLU A 928 9.91 17.15 4.90
CA GLU A 928 11.33 17.34 5.16
C GLU A 928 12.17 17.26 3.86
N MET A 929 13.43 17.66 3.97
CA MET A 929 14.34 17.80 2.83
C MET A 929 14.39 16.58 1.91
N ASN A 930 14.49 15.37 2.46
CA ASN A 930 14.54 14.16 1.64
C ASN A 930 13.23 13.92 0.90
N ALA A 931 12.09 14.13 1.58
CA ALA A 931 10.77 13.97 0.97
C ALA A 931 10.55 14.96 -0.17
N VAL A 932 10.95 16.22 -0.01
CA VAL A 932 10.91 17.26 -1.06
C VAL A 932 11.72 16.84 -2.30
N GLN A 933 12.93 16.30 -2.10
CA GLN A 933 13.76 15.83 -3.22
C GLN A 933 13.17 14.61 -3.92
N LYS A 934 12.55 13.68 -3.17
CA LYS A 934 11.97 12.45 -3.72
C LYS A 934 10.74 12.69 -4.58
N ILE A 935 10.00 13.77 -4.34
CA ILE A 935 8.90 14.23 -5.20
C ILE A 935 9.38 15.13 -6.36
N GLY A 936 10.70 15.16 -6.63
CA GLY A 936 11.29 15.83 -7.77
C GLY A 936 11.52 17.33 -7.60
N LEU A 937 11.21 17.92 -6.45
CA LEU A 937 11.40 19.36 -6.26
C LEU A 937 12.86 19.73 -5.99
N LEU A 938 13.26 20.84 -6.59
CA LEU A 938 14.58 21.41 -6.41
C LEU A 938 14.70 22.05 -5.02
N LYS A 939 15.67 21.59 -4.24
CA LYS A 939 16.11 22.27 -3.01
C LYS A 939 17.29 23.20 -3.28
N MET A 940 17.43 24.22 -2.44
CA MET A 940 18.59 25.09 -2.39
C MET A 940 18.91 25.37 -0.93
N ASP A 941 20.17 25.27 -0.53
CA ASP A 941 20.61 25.58 0.83
C ASP A 941 21.23 26.98 0.87
N PHE A 942 20.56 27.89 1.57
CA PHE A 942 21.05 29.23 1.88
C PHE A 942 21.57 29.18 3.32
N LEU A 943 22.86 28.96 3.52
CA LEU A 943 23.42 28.80 4.86
C LEU A 943 23.87 30.16 5.42
N GLY A 944 23.45 30.50 6.64
CA GLY A 944 24.00 31.65 7.36
C GLY A 944 25.31 31.29 8.05
N LEU A 945 26.44 31.75 7.52
CA LEU A 945 27.77 31.46 8.06
C LEU A 945 28.34 32.67 8.81
N ARG A 946 28.44 32.55 10.14
CA ARG A 946 28.98 33.61 11.02
C ARG A 946 30.38 34.09 10.63
N ASN A 947 31.20 33.23 10.02
CA ASN A 947 32.56 33.61 9.63
C ASN A 947 32.58 34.66 8.51
N LEU A 948 31.59 34.66 7.62
CA LEU A 948 31.45 35.71 6.62
C LEU A 948 31.17 37.06 7.30
N SER A 949 30.29 37.07 8.30
CA SER A 949 30.02 38.26 9.12
C SER A 949 31.25 38.78 9.85
N VAL A 950 32.07 37.88 10.40
CA VAL A 950 33.34 38.23 11.07
C VAL A 950 34.34 38.84 10.07
N ILE A 951 34.46 38.27 8.87
CA ILE A 951 35.32 38.79 7.81
C ILE A 951 34.86 40.18 7.37
N GLU A 952 33.55 40.38 7.16
CA GLU A 952 32.99 41.69 6.84
C GLU A 952 33.32 42.74 7.90
N ASP A 953 33.12 42.41 9.18
CA ASP A 953 33.43 43.31 10.29
C ASP A 953 34.92 43.65 10.32
N ALA A 954 35.79 42.69 10.04
CA ALA A 954 37.23 42.93 9.93
C ALA A 954 37.57 43.90 8.78
N LEU A 955 36.99 43.70 7.59
CA LEU A 955 37.18 44.58 6.44
C LEU A 955 36.65 46.00 6.70
N GLN A 956 35.47 46.12 7.31
CA GLN A 956 34.89 47.41 7.67
C GLN A 956 35.76 48.14 8.70
N ASN A 957 36.23 47.43 9.73
CA ASN A 957 37.12 48.01 10.74
C ASN A 957 38.45 48.48 10.12
N LEU A 958 39.05 47.71 9.20
CA LEU A 958 40.26 48.12 8.49
C LEU A 958 40.04 49.37 7.63
N ALA A 959 38.90 49.45 6.94
CA ALA A 959 38.54 50.61 6.15
C ALA A 959 38.32 51.86 7.03
N GLN A 960 37.64 51.72 8.17
CA GLN A 960 37.35 52.83 9.08
C GLN A 960 38.57 53.30 9.88
N THR A 961 39.38 52.36 10.39
CA THR A 961 40.50 52.68 11.29
C THR A 961 41.81 52.97 10.56
N ARG A 962 42.04 52.34 9.41
CA ARG A 962 43.30 52.44 8.65
C ARG A 962 43.13 52.99 7.23
N GLY A 963 41.90 53.22 6.77
CA GLY A 963 41.63 53.62 5.38
C GLY A 963 41.92 52.53 4.35
N LEU A 964 42.18 51.30 4.78
CA LEU A 964 42.56 50.19 3.91
C LEU A 964 41.31 49.46 3.41
N LYS A 965 41.06 49.53 2.10
CA LYS A 965 40.04 48.73 1.42
C LYS A 965 40.71 47.52 0.78
N LEU A 966 40.49 46.34 1.35
CA LEU A 966 41.04 45.08 0.85
C LEU A 966 40.00 44.34 0.01
N ASP A 967 40.44 43.77 -1.10
CA ASP A 967 39.67 42.85 -1.92
C ASP A 967 40.15 41.42 -1.66
N LEU A 968 39.28 40.59 -1.09
CA LEU A 968 39.58 39.21 -0.73
C LEU A 968 40.00 38.36 -1.93
N SER A 969 39.51 38.69 -3.14
CA SER A 969 39.83 37.94 -4.36
C SER A 969 41.28 38.14 -4.85
N THR A 970 41.98 39.13 -4.28
CA THR A 970 43.35 39.50 -4.67
C THR A 970 44.42 39.05 -3.66
N ILE A 971 44.02 38.37 -2.58
CA ILE A 971 44.94 37.93 -1.53
C ILE A 971 45.84 36.80 -2.06
N PRO A 972 47.18 36.86 -1.88
CA PRO A 972 48.08 35.79 -2.27
C PRO A 972 47.83 34.48 -1.50
N TRP A 973 47.89 33.35 -2.21
CA TRP A 973 47.71 32.01 -1.64
C TRP A 973 48.93 31.47 -0.89
N ASP A 974 50.08 32.12 -1.06
CA ASP A 974 51.40 31.70 -0.58
C ASP A 974 52.00 32.65 0.48
N ASP A 975 51.16 33.43 1.18
CA ASP A 975 51.61 34.41 2.16
C ASP A 975 52.40 33.77 3.33
N PRO A 976 53.72 34.06 3.47
CA PRO A 976 54.55 33.42 4.49
C PRO A 976 54.16 33.79 5.93
N ALA A 977 53.51 34.94 6.17
CA ALA A 977 53.06 35.32 7.50
C ALA A 977 51.89 34.43 7.96
N THR A 978 50.94 34.16 7.06
CA THR A 978 49.80 33.27 7.28
C THR A 978 50.26 31.85 7.58
N PHE A 979 51.17 31.27 6.79
CA PHE A 979 51.67 29.91 7.06
C PHE A 979 52.45 29.80 8.37
N ARG A 980 53.22 30.82 8.77
CA ARG A 980 53.89 30.82 10.08
C ARG A 980 52.89 30.77 11.25
N LEU A 981 51.76 31.46 11.14
CA LEU A 981 50.68 31.40 12.13
C LEU A 981 50.09 29.98 12.21
N LEU A 982 49.82 29.34 11.06
CA LEU A 982 49.31 27.97 11.00
C LEU A 982 50.31 26.94 11.54
N GLN A 983 51.60 27.08 11.23
CA GLN A 983 52.69 26.23 11.73
C GLN A 983 52.86 26.32 13.25
N ALA A 984 52.59 27.50 13.83
CA ALA A 984 52.53 27.67 15.29
C ALA A 984 51.24 27.11 15.92
N ALA A 985 50.27 26.74 15.09
CA ALA A 985 48.88 26.43 15.44
C ALA A 985 48.19 27.51 16.29
N ASP A 986 48.50 28.77 16.01
CA ASP A 986 47.78 29.92 16.58
C ASP A 986 46.48 30.17 15.80
N THR A 987 45.60 29.17 15.79
CA THR A 987 44.37 29.15 14.99
C THR A 987 43.13 29.50 15.81
N ASN A 988 43.26 30.36 16.83
CA ASN A 988 42.09 30.90 17.54
C ASN A 988 41.32 31.84 16.62
N GLY A 989 40.06 31.52 16.31
CA GLY A 989 39.25 32.30 15.37
C GLY A 989 39.58 32.08 13.89
N VAL A 990 40.35 31.04 13.55
CA VAL A 990 40.63 30.65 12.16
C VAL A 990 39.68 29.52 11.78
N PHE A 991 38.74 29.82 10.87
CA PHE A 991 37.67 28.92 10.47
C PHE A 991 38.16 27.51 10.13
N GLN A 992 37.40 26.50 10.58
CA GLN A 992 37.67 25.05 10.47
C GLN A 992 38.89 24.53 11.24
N LEU A 993 39.87 25.37 11.58
CA LEU A 993 41.17 24.96 12.11
C LEU A 993 41.31 25.10 13.65
N GLU A 994 40.22 25.29 14.38
CA GLU A 994 40.25 25.67 15.81
C GLU A 994 40.34 24.49 16.79
N SER A 995 39.97 23.28 16.36
CA SER A 995 39.84 22.15 17.30
C SER A 995 41.21 21.74 17.89
N PRO A 996 41.28 21.30 19.16
CA PRO A 996 42.55 20.95 19.79
C PRO A 996 43.35 19.88 19.04
N GLY A 997 42.67 18.86 18.50
CA GLY A 997 43.33 17.81 17.73
C GLY A 997 43.84 18.30 16.38
N LEU A 998 43.08 19.14 15.69
CA LEU A 998 43.51 19.71 14.41
C LEU A 998 44.67 20.70 14.59
N ARG A 999 44.67 21.48 15.68
CA ARG A 999 45.82 22.32 16.05
C ARG A 999 47.10 21.51 16.22
N ARG A 1000 47.01 20.38 16.93
CA ARG A 1000 48.14 19.47 17.06
C ARG A 1000 48.60 18.95 15.69
N LEU A 1001 47.65 18.52 14.85
CA LEU A 1001 47.96 18.10 13.47
C LEU A 1001 48.68 19.20 12.69
N LEU A 1002 48.28 20.47 12.81
CA LEU A 1002 48.96 21.58 12.11
C LEU A 1002 50.39 21.82 12.62
N GLN A 1003 50.63 21.71 13.94
CA GLN A 1003 51.98 21.83 14.52
C GLN A 1003 52.90 20.72 14.01
N ASP A 1004 52.37 19.50 13.93
CA ASP A 1004 53.12 18.34 13.46
C ASP A 1004 53.31 18.41 11.94
N MET A 1005 52.26 18.65 11.16
CA MET A 1005 52.28 18.72 9.69
C MET A 1005 53.12 19.88 9.13
N ARG A 1006 53.17 21.02 9.83
CA ARG A 1006 53.82 22.27 9.40
C ARG A 1006 53.41 22.69 7.98
N PRO A 1007 52.17 23.15 7.77
CA PRO A 1007 51.68 23.51 6.44
C PRO A 1007 52.51 24.63 5.81
N THR A 1008 52.78 24.51 4.52
CA THR A 1008 53.60 25.43 3.70
C THR A 1008 52.90 25.87 2.42
N THR A 1009 51.86 25.15 2.00
CA THR A 1009 51.03 25.50 0.83
C THR A 1009 49.54 25.41 1.18
N PHE A 1010 48.68 25.93 0.31
CA PHE A 1010 47.24 25.85 0.50
C PHE A 1010 46.72 24.41 0.50
N GLU A 1011 47.33 23.54 -0.31
CA GLU A 1011 47.02 22.11 -0.42
C GLU A 1011 47.26 21.37 0.91
N ASP A 1012 48.25 21.80 1.70
CA ASP A 1012 48.45 21.24 3.04
C ASP A 1012 47.25 21.54 3.98
N ILE A 1013 46.60 22.70 3.82
CA ILE A 1013 45.42 23.08 4.61
C ILE A 1013 44.24 22.18 4.23
N THR A 1014 44.01 22.00 2.93
CA THR A 1014 42.92 21.14 2.44
C THR A 1014 43.15 19.68 2.84
N ALA A 1015 44.39 19.19 2.77
CA ALA A 1015 44.78 17.87 3.23
C ALA A 1015 44.60 17.70 4.74
N ALA A 1016 44.98 18.68 5.57
CA ALA A 1016 44.77 18.62 7.02
C ALA A 1016 43.29 18.44 7.39
N ILE A 1017 42.40 19.17 6.72
CA ILE A 1017 40.94 19.06 6.95
C ILE A 1017 40.41 17.70 6.47
N ALA A 1018 40.88 17.18 5.34
CA ALA A 1018 40.47 15.89 4.81
C ALA A 1018 40.94 14.71 5.69
N LEU A 1019 42.18 14.79 6.16
CA LEU A 1019 42.86 13.77 6.97
C LEU A 1019 42.39 13.75 8.43
N PHE A 1020 41.91 14.88 8.97
CA PHE A 1020 41.42 14.96 10.35
C PHE A 1020 40.00 14.39 10.51
N ARG A 1021 39.85 13.10 10.19
CA ARG A 1021 38.63 12.30 10.31
C ARG A 1021 38.94 10.95 10.98
N PRO A 1022 37.99 10.30 11.66
CA PRO A 1022 38.24 9.06 12.40
C PRO A 1022 38.93 7.96 11.58
N GLY A 1023 38.44 7.70 10.35
CA GLY A 1023 39.01 6.66 9.47
C GLY A 1023 40.49 6.88 9.13
N PRO A 1024 40.87 8.03 8.52
CA PRO A 1024 42.27 8.31 8.23
C PRO A 1024 43.19 8.38 9.46
N LEU A 1025 42.68 8.86 10.61
CA LEU A 1025 43.44 8.89 11.87
C LEU A 1025 43.74 7.48 12.40
N GLU A 1026 42.76 6.58 12.36
CA GLU A 1026 42.93 5.18 12.80
C GLU A 1026 43.74 4.34 11.80
N GLY A 1027 43.66 4.67 10.51
CA GLY A 1027 44.31 3.93 9.42
C GLY A 1027 45.79 4.27 9.18
N GLY A 1028 46.41 5.15 9.97
CA GLY A 1028 47.83 5.53 9.84
C GLY A 1028 48.16 6.40 8.62
N LEU A 1029 47.17 6.85 7.86
CA LEU A 1029 47.35 7.69 6.66
C LEU A 1029 47.94 9.06 7.00
N VAL A 1030 47.56 9.60 8.16
CA VAL A 1030 48.08 10.88 8.68
C VAL A 1030 49.59 10.81 8.92
N ASP A 1031 50.04 9.74 9.58
CA ASP A 1031 51.46 9.53 9.87
C ASP A 1031 52.28 9.33 8.59
N GLN A 1032 51.74 8.57 7.63
CA GLN A 1032 52.38 8.38 6.33
C GLN A 1032 52.53 9.71 5.58
N TYR A 1033 51.46 10.51 5.52
CA TYR A 1033 51.47 11.82 4.87
C TYR A 1033 52.54 12.74 5.48
N MET A 1034 52.60 12.81 6.82
CA MET A 1034 53.59 13.64 7.53
C MET A 1034 55.03 13.19 7.28
N LYS A 1035 55.31 11.89 7.42
CA LYS A 1035 56.67 11.35 7.20
C LYS A 1035 57.16 11.56 5.77
N CYS A 1036 56.30 11.33 4.78
CA CYS A 1036 56.63 11.59 3.38
C CYS A 1036 56.89 13.08 3.14
N LYS A 1037 56.04 13.96 3.69
CA LYS A 1037 56.20 15.41 3.57
C LYS A 1037 57.52 15.92 4.17
N HIS A 1038 57.91 15.42 5.34
CA HIS A 1038 59.16 15.82 6.01
C HIS A 1038 60.40 15.15 5.43
N GLY A 1039 60.24 14.24 4.46
CA GLY A 1039 61.35 13.47 3.89
C GLY A 1039 61.89 12.39 4.83
N GLU A 1040 61.14 12.02 5.87
CA GLU A 1040 61.47 10.94 6.81
C GLU A 1040 61.13 9.56 6.23
N GLN A 1041 60.29 9.53 5.20
CA GLN A 1041 59.91 8.34 4.44
C GLN A 1041 59.95 8.66 2.94
N GLU A 1042 60.42 7.72 2.13
CA GLU A 1042 60.43 7.85 0.67
C GLU A 1042 58.99 7.82 0.12
N ILE A 1043 58.71 8.70 -0.83
CA ILE A 1043 57.42 8.74 -1.52
C ILE A 1043 57.37 7.58 -2.51
N VAL A 1044 56.47 6.63 -2.30
CA VAL A 1044 56.29 5.46 -3.16
C VAL A 1044 55.03 5.63 -3.99
N TYR A 1045 55.18 5.63 -5.30
CA TYR A 1045 54.07 5.52 -6.25
C TYR A 1045 53.97 4.07 -6.73
N PRO A 1046 52.84 3.37 -6.52
CA PRO A 1046 52.69 1.97 -6.95
C PRO A 1046 52.92 1.77 -8.46
N LEU A 1047 52.61 2.80 -9.27
CA LEU A 1047 52.81 2.83 -10.71
C LEU A 1047 53.25 4.26 -11.14
N PRO A 1048 54.12 4.42 -12.15
CA PRO A 1048 54.57 5.74 -12.63
C PRO A 1048 53.42 6.65 -13.08
N GLN A 1049 52.35 6.07 -13.63
CA GLN A 1049 51.17 6.80 -14.08
C GLN A 1049 50.41 7.49 -12.93
N LEU A 1050 50.66 7.11 -11.68
CA LEU A 1050 50.02 7.68 -10.50
C LEU A 1050 50.76 8.88 -9.93
N GLU A 1051 52.02 9.09 -10.31
CA GLU A 1051 52.82 10.22 -9.83
C GLU A 1051 52.11 11.57 -10.09
N PRO A 1052 51.59 11.88 -11.30
CA PRO A 1052 50.92 13.16 -11.55
C PRO A 1052 49.67 13.40 -10.70
N ILE A 1053 49.00 12.32 -10.23
CA ILE A 1053 47.75 12.39 -9.46
C ILE A 1053 48.03 12.52 -7.96
N LEU A 1054 49.07 11.84 -7.46
CA LEU A 1054 49.37 11.70 -6.03
C LEU A 1054 50.54 12.56 -5.56
N LYS A 1055 51.19 13.31 -6.46
CA LYS A 1055 52.33 14.17 -6.12
C LYS A 1055 52.00 15.20 -5.05
N GLU A 1056 50.85 15.86 -5.17
CA GLU A 1056 50.40 16.92 -4.24
C GLU A 1056 50.06 16.37 -2.85
N THR A 1057 49.80 15.06 -2.74
CA THR A 1057 49.49 14.38 -1.48
C THR A 1057 50.57 13.39 -1.05
N TYR A 1058 51.79 13.58 -1.55
CA TYR A 1058 52.98 12.79 -1.18
C TYR A 1058 52.78 11.27 -1.31
N GLY A 1059 52.06 10.83 -2.35
CA GLY A 1059 51.79 9.42 -2.63
C GLY A 1059 50.60 8.82 -1.88
N VAL A 1060 49.91 9.60 -1.03
CA VAL A 1060 48.74 9.16 -0.25
C VAL A 1060 47.45 9.51 -1.00
N ILE A 1061 46.50 8.58 -1.10
CA ILE A 1061 45.18 8.83 -1.70
C ILE A 1061 44.31 9.52 -0.64
N VAL A 1062 44.06 10.82 -0.80
CA VAL A 1062 43.32 11.64 0.18
C VAL A 1062 41.95 12.07 -0.36
N TYR A 1063 41.87 12.42 -1.65
CA TYR A 1063 40.66 13.01 -2.23
C TYR A 1063 39.85 12.00 -3.06
N GLN A 1064 38.54 12.24 -3.19
CA GLN A 1064 37.67 11.42 -4.04
C GLN A 1064 38.03 11.57 -5.52
N GLU A 1065 38.42 12.79 -5.91
CA GLU A 1065 38.89 13.17 -7.23
C GLU A 1065 40.12 12.35 -7.64
N GLN A 1066 41.04 12.07 -6.70
CA GLN A 1066 42.20 11.22 -6.97
C GLN A 1066 41.77 9.77 -7.26
N VAL A 1067 40.80 9.23 -6.53
CA VAL A 1067 40.23 7.89 -6.82
C VAL A 1067 39.64 7.85 -8.22
N MET A 1068 38.91 8.90 -8.62
CA MET A 1068 38.32 9.00 -9.96
C MET A 1068 39.39 9.08 -11.05
N GLN A 1069 40.42 9.92 -10.86
CA GLN A 1069 41.54 10.05 -11.79
C GLN A 1069 42.34 8.76 -11.91
N ILE A 1070 42.55 8.02 -10.81
CA ILE A 1070 43.22 6.72 -10.82
C ILE A 1070 42.44 5.72 -11.67
N ALA A 1071 41.12 5.62 -11.47
CA ALA A 1071 40.26 4.72 -12.23
C ALA A 1071 40.27 5.09 -13.73
N SER A 1072 40.19 6.37 -14.05
CA SER A 1072 40.26 6.84 -15.44
C SER A 1072 41.61 6.53 -16.09
N GLN A 1073 42.72 6.84 -15.41
CA GLN A 1073 44.07 6.67 -15.95
C GLN A 1073 44.50 5.19 -16.08
N LEU A 1074 44.12 4.32 -15.12
CA LEU A 1074 44.56 2.93 -15.09
C LEU A 1074 43.58 1.97 -15.78
N ALA A 1075 42.27 2.19 -15.65
CA ALA A 1075 41.23 1.29 -16.17
C ALA A 1075 40.56 1.83 -17.44
N GLY A 1076 40.89 3.04 -17.89
CA GLY A 1076 40.31 3.65 -19.09
C GLY A 1076 38.87 4.13 -18.91
N PHE A 1077 38.40 4.28 -17.66
CA PHE A 1077 37.08 4.84 -17.37
C PHE A 1077 36.97 6.29 -17.82
N THR A 1078 35.80 6.69 -18.28
CA THR A 1078 35.45 8.12 -18.32
C THR A 1078 35.43 8.66 -16.89
N LEU A 1079 35.58 9.98 -16.70
CA LEU A 1079 35.42 10.57 -15.37
C LEU A 1079 33.99 10.42 -14.84
N GLY A 1080 33.00 10.24 -15.72
CA GLY A 1080 31.63 9.89 -15.37
C GLY A 1080 31.53 8.48 -14.78
N GLU A 1081 32.10 7.48 -15.45
CA GLU A 1081 32.13 6.08 -14.98
C GLU A 1081 32.89 5.98 -13.65
N ALA A 1082 33.96 6.77 -13.51
CA ALA A 1082 34.75 6.83 -12.30
C ALA A 1082 33.99 7.41 -11.09
N ASP A 1083 33.11 8.40 -11.30
CA ASP A 1083 32.23 8.92 -10.24
C ASP A 1083 31.21 7.86 -9.78
N VAL A 1084 30.71 7.05 -10.74
CA VAL A 1084 29.81 5.91 -10.47
C VAL A 1084 30.54 4.84 -9.67
N LEU A 1085 31.77 4.47 -10.06
CA LEU A 1085 32.59 3.53 -9.28
C LEU A 1085 32.80 4.02 -7.85
N ARG A 1086 33.19 5.28 -7.68
CA ARG A 1086 33.42 5.88 -6.35
C ARG A 1086 32.14 5.93 -5.51
N ALA A 1087 30.96 6.05 -6.12
CA ALA A 1087 29.69 5.99 -5.40
C ALA A 1087 29.32 4.57 -4.94
N ALA A 1088 29.86 3.53 -5.61
CA ALA A 1088 29.64 2.13 -5.26
C ALA A 1088 30.61 1.61 -4.17
N MET A 1089 31.78 2.23 -4.04
CA MET A 1089 32.75 2.00 -2.95
C MET A 1089 32.26 2.63 -1.64
#